data_AF-A0A075MJ73-F1
#
_entry.id   AF-A0A075MJ73-F1
#
_cell.length_a   1.000
_cell.length_b   1.000
_cell.length_c   1.000
_cell.angle_alpha   90.00
_cell.angle_beta   90.00
_cell.angle_gamma   90.00
#
_symmetry.space_group_name_H-M   'P 1'
#
loop_
_entity.id
_entity.type
_entity.pdbx_description
1 polymer ?
#
loop_
_entity_poly.entity_id
_entity_poly.type
_entity_poly.pdbx_seq_one_letter_code
_entity_poly.pdbx_strand_id
1 'polypeptide(L)'
;MFKLSKIIAILLLLTFALEVKAQSQESSNTLAQEGKDNDSRYISVKQQPFKATIEIPFKKDSAVAAYIRGNKLWIIFDEYKKYNYDEFGLENNNSTFNKDNYWIKSLSQQELDQNNTFLVVDLFTIFTKTPQIKLTNNDGNWIFEISENISQSNPDINVVSKPNELPFSRVEIEVAESINAIDFIDPFVGDNLLIVPMKSFKQVSKERRFVDFNIFKSIQGIAIRKISDEVAYSANGDVLYISSDDITTLSAKVIPPKSKVIKPLLIDKLSGLTSHEKGIINLRPYMVKDANFNYENYKLMHGLGGLNKDENAAAYTKLALLYLANDLYKEANLMLKIIKQSNYDYSYSYKFKLLEVIINFMNKRYDDAFIVVKSIDTTDIPINFRDEIRFWQSIIAYASGNTKDYILSNRVGSLFENISLNFLSGYTPNIITELAIITIDNKVANKQFKVAEQIVNSALDTKGISEHLKNRLNYITAKYYLSQNQEKVANPYLDECIANVFDTLNRTLCRFEKVKYQLDHSKINPEEAIDELDKLTYIWRGDQVEINILDYLGNLYNKNDKYIEALKTWNKIAKYYPNSNNTMVVQRNMSETFIKFFLNSGDEKMAPLEVLGIFYEFKDLIPLGDTGDKIISKFIDSLIRLDLLDRAAAILNYQVLNRLTGLEREEAINKLAKIDINNLKPELALEILALGDKDFPMVNALVERKYIKAEALYLTRNYNQALDDLKNDYSQRADDIKADIYWDLQYWNEFNNYSEPYLYSIINKNDPLSEKEVKRVLKQAVSYIITERKDLLAELYKNFKGRMPQNTAYSNVLKILSEALLTKPGSGIIGAQDIANYKAIVDNLVQPSGTVK
;
A
#
# COMPACT_ATOMS: atom_id res chain seq x y z
N MET A 1 92.26 28.59 20.23
CA MET A 1 92.36 28.54 18.75
C MET A 1 91.08 28.12 18.01
N PHE A 2 90.13 27.36 18.58
CA PHE A 2 88.88 27.00 17.87
C PHE A 2 87.75 28.07 17.85
N LYS A 3 87.94 29.25 18.47
CA LYS A 3 86.96 30.36 18.44
C LYS A 3 87.34 31.55 17.55
N LEU A 4 88.59 31.65 17.06
CA LEU A 4 89.02 32.75 16.17
C LEU A 4 88.77 32.44 14.68
N SER A 5 88.82 31.16 14.29
CA SER A 5 88.57 30.72 12.90
C SER A 5 87.11 30.91 12.43
N LYS A 6 86.13 30.80 13.34
CA LYS A 6 84.70 30.98 13.00
C LYS A 6 84.30 32.45 12.81
N ILE A 7 85.00 33.41 13.43
CA ILE A 7 84.67 34.83 13.30
C ILE A 7 85.22 35.38 11.96
N ILE A 8 86.38 34.90 11.50
CA ILE A 8 86.97 35.29 10.21
C ILE A 8 86.15 34.73 9.03
N ALA A 9 85.60 33.52 9.15
CA ALA A 9 84.74 32.92 8.12
C ALA A 9 83.39 33.65 7.96
N ILE A 10 82.84 34.19 9.05
CA ILE A 10 81.56 34.93 9.02
C ILE A 10 81.74 36.35 8.46
N LEU A 11 82.88 37.02 8.73
CA LEU A 11 83.17 38.34 8.14
C LEU A 11 83.46 38.26 6.63
N LEU A 12 84.14 37.21 6.15
CA LEU A 12 84.39 37.00 4.71
C LEU A 12 83.12 36.70 3.92
N LEU A 13 82.13 36.03 4.54
CA LEU A 13 80.82 35.76 3.93
C LEU A 13 79.91 37.00 3.89
N LEU A 14 80.07 37.94 4.83
CA LEU A 14 79.32 39.20 4.84
C LEU A 14 79.88 40.23 3.85
N THR A 15 81.20 40.28 3.63
CA THR A 15 81.78 41.15 2.59
C THR A 15 81.44 40.67 1.18
N PHE A 16 81.44 39.35 0.92
CA PHE A 16 81.07 38.80 -0.39
C PHE A 16 79.57 39.02 -0.73
N ALA A 17 78.68 38.98 0.27
CA ALA A 17 77.25 39.21 0.08
C ALA A 17 76.88 40.69 -0.15
N LEU A 18 77.71 41.64 0.32
CA LEU A 18 77.53 43.08 0.09
C LEU A 18 78.12 43.53 -1.25
N GLU A 19 79.17 42.89 -1.74
CA GLU A 19 79.76 43.17 -3.07
C GLU A 19 78.87 42.71 -4.23
N VAL A 20 78.19 41.55 -4.10
CA VAL A 20 77.25 41.05 -5.12
C VAL A 20 75.96 41.88 -5.19
N LYS A 21 75.55 42.51 -4.08
CA LYS A 21 74.32 43.32 -4.02
C LYS A 21 74.52 44.76 -4.50
N ALA A 22 75.76 45.26 -4.51
CA ALA A 22 76.11 46.59 -5.00
C ALA A 22 76.50 46.61 -6.50
N GLN A 23 76.86 45.48 -7.10
CA GLN A 23 77.20 45.39 -8.53
C GLN A 23 76.02 45.16 -9.48
N SER A 24 74.81 44.86 -8.99
CA SER A 24 73.65 44.59 -9.85
C SER A 24 72.62 45.72 -9.92
N GLN A 25 72.87 46.88 -9.31
CA GLN A 25 71.86 47.94 -9.17
C GLN A 25 72.16 49.28 -9.85
N GLU A 26 73.30 49.47 -10.53
CA GLU A 26 73.55 50.69 -11.32
C GLU A 26 74.45 50.40 -12.53
N SER A 27 73.84 49.84 -13.58
CA SER A 27 74.31 49.94 -14.97
C SER A 27 73.11 49.78 -15.89
N SER A 28 72.24 50.78 -15.84
CA SER A 28 71.80 51.54 -17.00
C SER A 28 71.77 50.82 -18.35
N ASN A 29 70.56 50.64 -18.86
CA ASN A 29 70.16 51.11 -20.19
C ASN A 29 71.21 51.00 -21.29
N THR A 30 71.07 50.03 -22.18
CA THR A 30 70.67 50.26 -23.59
C THR A 30 70.70 48.94 -24.37
N LEU A 31 69.80 48.85 -25.36
CA LEU A 31 69.70 47.80 -26.39
C LEU A 31 68.99 46.50 -25.99
N ALA A 32 67.66 46.56 -25.90
CA ALA A 32 66.78 45.96 -26.92
C ALA A 32 65.34 45.87 -26.36
N GLN A 33 64.66 47.01 -26.31
CA GLN A 33 63.26 47.01 -26.72
C GLN A 33 63.28 46.80 -28.24
N GLU A 34 63.03 45.57 -28.68
CA GLU A 34 62.40 45.34 -29.98
C GLU A 34 61.12 44.56 -29.72
N GLY A 35 60.02 45.19 -30.12
CA GLY A 35 58.67 44.76 -29.79
C GLY A 35 58.36 43.37 -30.31
N LYS A 36 57.87 42.51 -29.43
CA LYS A 36 56.72 41.70 -29.80
C LYS A 36 55.50 42.48 -29.37
N ASP A 37 54.95 43.17 -30.36
CA ASP A 37 53.55 43.54 -30.41
C ASP A 37 52.74 42.40 -29.80
N ASN A 38 51.82 42.73 -28.90
CA ASN A 38 51.01 41.76 -28.15
C ASN A 38 49.99 41.18 -29.14
N ASP A 39 50.49 40.36 -30.07
CA ASP A 39 49.69 39.73 -31.08
C ASP A 39 48.78 38.78 -30.33
N SER A 40 47.53 39.21 -30.19
CA SER A 40 46.49 38.49 -29.46
C SER A 40 46.28 37.05 -29.97
N ARG A 41 47.01 36.60 -30.99
CA ARG A 41 46.99 35.28 -31.59
C ARG A 41 48.20 34.41 -31.21
N TYR A 42 49.03 34.79 -30.23
CA TYR A 42 50.22 34.00 -29.84
C TYR A 42 50.07 33.25 -28.51
N ILE A 43 50.30 31.94 -28.46
CA ILE A 43 50.42 31.18 -27.19
C ILE A 43 51.90 31.16 -26.79
N SER A 44 52.21 31.62 -25.57
CA SER A 44 53.58 31.56 -25.03
C SER A 44 53.76 30.35 -24.14
N VAL A 45 54.80 29.54 -24.40
CA VAL A 45 55.18 28.41 -23.55
C VAL A 45 56.56 28.68 -22.97
N LYS A 46 56.65 28.80 -21.64
CA LYS A 46 57.91 28.92 -20.90
C LYS A 46 58.17 27.63 -20.13
N GLN A 47 59.33 27.03 -20.34
CA GLN A 47 59.70 25.77 -19.67
C GLN A 47 60.97 25.94 -18.85
N GLN A 48 60.94 25.43 -17.62
CA GLN A 48 62.04 25.37 -16.67
C GLN A 48 62.12 23.92 -16.15
N PRO A 49 63.27 23.48 -15.60
CA PRO A 49 63.34 22.20 -14.92
C PRO A 49 62.23 22.08 -13.85
N PHE A 50 61.39 21.06 -13.98
CA PHE A 50 60.25 20.74 -13.12
C PHE A 50 59.13 21.78 -13.06
N LYS A 51 59.13 22.79 -13.94
CA LYS A 51 58.05 23.79 -14.05
C LYS A 51 57.80 24.21 -15.50
N ALA A 52 56.56 24.23 -15.93
CA ALA A 52 56.17 24.79 -17.23
C ALA A 52 55.01 25.78 -17.07
N THR A 53 54.95 26.80 -17.92
CA THR A 53 53.90 27.80 -17.93
C THR A 53 53.42 28.01 -19.36
N ILE A 54 52.13 27.86 -19.60
CA ILE A 54 51.46 28.09 -20.88
C ILE A 54 50.55 29.30 -20.70
N GLU A 55 50.76 30.35 -21.47
CA GLU A 55 49.98 31.58 -21.46
C GLU A 55 49.19 31.70 -22.78
N ILE A 56 47.86 31.72 -22.67
CA ILE A 56 46.92 31.71 -23.78
C ILE A 56 46.08 32.99 -23.72
N PRO A 57 46.30 33.96 -24.64
CA PRO A 57 45.60 35.25 -24.60
C PRO A 57 44.21 35.18 -25.24
N PHE A 58 43.16 35.60 -24.52
CA PHE A 58 41.79 35.80 -25.02
C PHE A 58 41.33 37.25 -24.78
N LYS A 59 40.72 37.88 -25.80
CA LYS A 59 40.24 39.29 -25.71
C LYS A 59 38.90 39.43 -24.96
N LYS A 60 38.21 38.32 -24.75
CA LYS A 60 36.94 38.20 -24.04
C LYS A 60 37.10 37.22 -22.89
N ASP A 61 36.26 37.38 -21.89
CA ASP A 61 36.07 36.43 -20.80
C ASP A 61 35.50 35.12 -21.38
N SER A 62 36.40 34.24 -21.84
CA SER A 62 36.13 32.96 -22.51
C SER A 62 36.06 31.84 -21.49
N ALA A 63 35.14 30.89 -21.68
CA ALA A 63 35.01 29.73 -20.81
C ALA A 63 36.00 28.65 -21.25
N VAL A 64 36.62 27.94 -20.30
CA VAL A 64 37.60 26.89 -20.59
C VAL A 64 37.27 25.59 -19.87
N ALA A 65 37.51 24.46 -20.52
CA ALA A 65 37.57 23.14 -19.89
C ALA A 65 38.97 22.55 -20.10
N ALA A 66 39.52 21.95 -19.04
CA ALA A 66 40.81 21.31 -19.10
C ALA A 66 40.85 19.99 -18.32
N TYR A 67 41.32 18.93 -18.96
CA TYR A 67 41.41 17.59 -18.36
C TYR A 67 42.60 16.80 -18.94
N ILE A 68 43.07 15.81 -18.18
CA ILE A 68 44.19 14.95 -18.60
C ILE A 68 43.66 13.59 -19.04
N ARG A 69 44.11 13.13 -20.21
CA ARG A 69 43.80 11.81 -20.74
C ARG A 69 45.00 11.22 -21.46
N GLY A 70 45.46 10.05 -21.04
CA GLY A 70 46.55 9.33 -21.73
C GLY A 70 47.84 10.16 -21.90
N ASN A 71 48.28 10.83 -20.84
CA ASN A 71 49.39 11.79 -20.82
C ASN A 71 49.22 13.04 -21.70
N LYS A 72 48.02 13.31 -22.21
CA LYS A 72 47.70 14.54 -22.94
C LYS A 72 46.83 15.44 -22.08
N LEU A 73 47.20 16.70 -21.96
CA LEU A 73 46.36 17.75 -21.39
C LEU A 73 45.54 18.37 -22.53
N TRP A 74 44.23 18.21 -22.42
CA TRP A 74 43.26 18.87 -23.30
C TRP A 74 42.89 20.20 -22.69
N ILE A 75 42.88 21.26 -23.50
CA ILE A 75 42.42 22.61 -23.14
C ILE A 75 41.45 23.05 -24.23
N ILE A 76 40.19 23.30 -23.87
CA ILE A 76 39.10 23.55 -24.81
C ILE A 76 38.41 24.85 -24.42
N PHE A 77 38.29 25.78 -25.36
CA PHE A 77 37.59 27.05 -25.19
C PHE A 77 36.29 27.07 -25.99
N ASP A 78 35.27 27.73 -25.44
CA ASP A 78 33.96 27.94 -26.07
C ASP A 78 33.94 29.01 -27.18
N GLU A 79 35.10 29.56 -27.51
CA GLU A 79 35.29 30.49 -28.63
C GLU A 79 36.41 29.99 -29.55
N TYR A 80 36.15 30.00 -30.87
CA TYR A 80 37.14 29.67 -31.88
C TYR A 80 38.13 30.81 -32.06
N LYS A 81 39.42 30.46 -31.98
CA LYS A 81 40.52 31.35 -32.29
C LYS A 81 41.71 30.54 -32.77
N LYS A 82 42.25 30.94 -33.93
CA LYS A 82 43.47 30.35 -34.46
C LYS A 82 44.68 30.99 -33.81
N TYR A 83 45.52 30.17 -33.19
CA TYR A 83 46.74 30.61 -32.53
C TYR A 83 47.97 30.22 -33.33
N ASN A 84 48.94 31.12 -33.36
CA ASN A 84 50.33 30.80 -33.60
C ASN A 84 50.97 30.46 -32.25
N TYR A 85 51.92 29.54 -32.23
CA TYR A 85 52.63 29.15 -31.02
C TYR A 85 54.07 28.81 -31.37
N ASP A 86 54.99 29.12 -30.47
CA ASP A 86 56.38 28.70 -30.62
C ASP A 86 56.41 27.16 -30.52
N GLU A 87 56.96 26.46 -31.53
CA GLU A 87 57.44 25.07 -31.39
C GLU A 87 58.68 25.08 -30.46
N PHE A 88 58.44 25.33 -29.18
CA PHE A 88 59.42 25.42 -28.09
C PHE A 88 60.49 26.51 -28.21
N GLY A 89 60.80 27.12 -27.05
CA GLY A 89 62.11 27.70 -26.78
C GLY A 89 63.21 26.64 -26.66
N LEU A 90 63.40 25.82 -27.71
CA LEU A 90 64.56 24.94 -27.88
C LEU A 90 65.68 25.61 -28.70
N GLU A 91 65.50 26.85 -29.16
CA GLU A 91 66.56 27.56 -29.91
C GLU A 91 67.58 28.31 -29.04
N ASN A 92 67.45 28.27 -27.71
CA ASN A 92 68.53 28.73 -26.82
C ASN A 92 68.59 27.86 -25.56
N ASN A 93 69.35 26.77 -25.60
CA ASN A 93 70.22 26.35 -24.50
C ASN A 93 71.12 25.18 -24.95
N ASN A 94 72.38 25.53 -25.21
CA ASN A 94 73.48 24.60 -25.43
C ASN A 94 73.58 23.55 -24.32
N SER A 95 73.77 22.29 -24.73
CA SER A 95 74.42 21.17 -24.00
C SER A 95 74.02 20.87 -22.54
N THR A 96 73.74 19.59 -22.26
CA THR A 96 73.70 18.94 -20.93
C THR A 96 72.48 19.14 -20.02
N PHE A 97 71.24 19.00 -20.52
CA PHE A 97 70.08 18.73 -19.66
C PHE A 97 69.29 17.48 -20.08
N ASN A 98 69.01 16.63 -19.10
CA ASN A 98 68.24 15.40 -19.25
C ASN A 98 66.78 15.73 -19.61
N LYS A 99 66.24 15.16 -20.70
CA LYS A 99 64.85 15.39 -21.17
C LYS A 99 63.79 15.06 -20.11
N ASP A 100 64.17 14.29 -19.09
CA ASP A 100 63.34 13.88 -17.96
C ASP A 100 62.96 15.02 -16.99
N ASN A 101 63.49 16.24 -17.15
CA ASN A 101 63.24 17.35 -16.24
C ASN A 101 62.17 18.34 -16.74
N TYR A 102 61.54 18.11 -17.89
CA TYR A 102 60.61 19.06 -18.51
C TYR A 102 59.22 18.44 -18.71
N TRP A 103 58.15 19.22 -18.50
CA TRP A 103 56.77 18.69 -18.45
C TRP A 103 56.04 18.56 -19.78
N ILE A 104 56.38 19.37 -20.78
CA ILE A 104 55.65 19.49 -22.05
C ILE A 104 56.53 18.97 -23.19
N LYS A 105 55.99 18.06 -24.01
CA LYS A 105 56.63 17.42 -25.17
C LYS A 105 56.22 18.06 -26.49
N SER A 106 54.95 18.47 -26.60
CA SER A 106 54.42 19.19 -27.75
C SER A 106 53.14 19.93 -27.36
N LEU A 107 52.79 20.94 -28.14
CA LEU A 107 51.50 21.63 -28.12
C LEU A 107 50.96 21.66 -29.55
N SER A 108 49.69 21.32 -29.73
CA SER A 108 49.04 21.37 -31.04
C SER A 108 47.62 21.89 -30.91
N GLN A 109 47.16 22.64 -31.91
CA GLN A 109 45.76 23.03 -32.05
C GLN A 109 45.06 22.06 -32.99
N GLN A 110 43.90 21.54 -32.58
CA GLN A 110 43.08 20.61 -33.37
C GLN A 110 41.89 21.36 -33.97
N GLU A 111 41.62 21.17 -35.26
CA GLU A 111 40.47 21.73 -35.96
C GLU A 111 39.32 20.71 -35.96
N LEU A 112 38.64 20.54 -34.81
CA LEU A 112 37.56 19.55 -34.62
C LEU A 112 36.17 20.11 -34.91
N ASP A 113 35.98 21.42 -34.76
CA ASP A 113 34.79 22.14 -35.21
C ASP A 113 35.17 23.58 -35.66
N GLN A 114 34.16 24.39 -35.98
CA GLN A 114 34.34 25.77 -36.46
C GLN A 114 34.14 26.84 -35.38
N ASN A 115 33.74 26.45 -34.17
CA ASN A 115 33.20 27.35 -33.15
C ASN A 115 34.02 27.38 -31.85
N ASN A 116 34.88 26.38 -31.62
CA ASN A 116 35.61 26.16 -30.38
C ASN A 116 37.11 25.98 -30.65
N THR A 117 37.94 26.34 -29.66
CA THR A 117 39.40 26.15 -29.76
C THR A 117 39.83 24.92 -28.99
N PHE A 118 40.44 23.93 -29.67
CA PHE A 118 40.97 22.71 -29.05
C PHE A 118 42.50 22.73 -29.05
N LEU A 119 43.12 22.77 -27.87
CA LEU A 119 44.56 22.64 -27.70
C LEU A 119 44.89 21.32 -26.99
N VAL A 120 45.86 20.60 -27.53
CA VAL A 120 46.34 19.32 -27.00
C VAL A 120 47.82 19.46 -26.68
N VAL A 121 48.14 19.28 -25.40
CA VAL A 121 49.50 19.39 -24.86
C VAL A 121 49.98 18.02 -24.43
N ASP A 122 51.01 17.48 -25.09
CA ASP A 122 51.60 16.20 -24.70
C ASP A 122 52.48 16.40 -23.48
N LEU A 123 52.22 15.66 -22.41
CA LEU A 123 52.98 15.73 -21.16
C LEU A 123 54.02 14.61 -21.07
N PHE A 124 55.19 14.93 -20.50
CA PHE A 124 56.17 13.93 -20.08
C PHE A 124 55.75 13.32 -18.74
N THR A 125 55.70 11.99 -18.66
CA THR A 125 55.57 11.25 -17.39
C THR A 125 56.94 10.88 -16.86
N ILE A 126 57.35 11.50 -15.75
CA ILE A 126 58.49 11.05 -14.96
C ILE A 126 57.98 9.87 -14.11
N PHE A 127 58.61 8.69 -14.19
CA PHE A 127 58.14 7.42 -13.59
C PHE A 127 57.84 7.46 -12.07
N THR A 128 58.14 8.56 -11.38
CA THR A 128 57.94 8.73 -9.93
C THR A 128 57.06 9.93 -9.54
N LYS A 129 56.55 10.76 -10.46
CA LYS A 129 55.85 12.02 -10.10
C LYS A 129 54.67 12.34 -11.03
N THR A 130 53.54 12.77 -10.45
CA THR A 130 52.33 13.20 -11.18
C THR A 130 52.33 14.72 -11.38
N PRO A 131 52.14 15.25 -12.61
CA PRO A 131 52.06 16.69 -12.83
C PRO A 131 50.84 17.28 -12.12
N GLN A 132 51.05 18.33 -11.34
CA GLN A 132 49.99 19.19 -10.80
C GLN A 132 49.86 20.42 -11.72
N ILE A 133 48.64 20.90 -11.92
CA ILE A 133 48.36 22.03 -12.81
C ILE A 133 47.60 23.10 -12.04
N LYS A 134 48.17 24.31 -12.01
CA LYS A 134 47.55 25.53 -11.51
C LYS A 134 46.94 26.28 -12.69
N LEU A 135 45.71 26.75 -12.53
CA LEU A 135 45.05 27.60 -13.51
C LEU A 135 44.79 28.99 -12.91
N THR A 136 45.21 30.03 -13.61
CA THR A 136 44.94 31.43 -13.27
C THR A 136 44.48 32.21 -14.50
N ASN A 137 43.65 33.22 -14.32
CA ASN A 137 43.18 34.10 -15.39
C ASN A 137 43.49 35.55 -14.98
N ASN A 138 44.31 36.23 -15.78
CA ASN A 138 44.69 37.63 -15.58
C ASN A 138 44.18 38.43 -16.78
N ASP A 139 43.08 39.16 -16.61
CA ASP A 139 42.51 40.07 -17.62
C ASP A 139 42.32 39.44 -19.02
N GLY A 140 41.83 38.20 -19.07
CA GLY A 140 41.59 37.47 -20.33
C GLY A 140 42.74 36.59 -20.79
N ASN A 141 43.87 36.58 -20.06
CA ASN A 141 44.96 35.64 -20.32
C ASN A 141 44.85 34.43 -19.39
N TRP A 142 44.60 33.26 -19.98
CA TRP A 142 44.59 31.99 -19.27
C TRP A 142 46.01 31.45 -19.13
N ILE A 143 46.45 31.26 -17.89
CA ILE A 143 47.80 30.80 -17.55
C ILE A 143 47.71 29.43 -16.87
N PHE A 144 48.28 28.42 -17.51
CA PHE A 144 48.43 27.06 -16.98
C PHE A 144 49.86 26.86 -16.49
N GLU A 145 50.05 26.71 -15.18
CA GLU A 145 51.35 26.38 -14.58
C GLU A 145 51.38 24.91 -14.18
N ILE A 146 52.36 24.16 -14.69
CA ILE A 146 52.56 22.72 -14.48
C ILE A 146 53.81 22.52 -13.62
N SER A 147 53.70 21.88 -12.46
CA SER A 147 54.84 21.56 -11.59
C SER A 147 54.55 20.39 -10.63
N GLU A 148 55.53 19.99 -9.82
CA GLU A 148 55.39 18.86 -8.87
C GLU A 148 54.57 19.20 -7.62
N ASN A 149 54.68 20.44 -7.14
CA ASN A 149 54.13 20.88 -5.86
C ASN A 149 53.35 22.16 -6.05
N ILE A 150 52.06 22.02 -6.34
CA ILE A 150 51.12 23.13 -6.45
C ILE A 150 50.09 22.99 -5.34
N SER A 151 49.90 24.05 -4.57
CA SER A 151 48.77 24.17 -3.63
C SER A 151 47.71 25.07 -4.26
N GLN A 152 46.80 24.49 -5.04
CA GLN A 152 45.57 25.16 -5.49
C GLN A 152 44.40 24.19 -5.30
N SER A 153 43.36 24.67 -4.62
CA SER A 153 42.12 23.92 -4.40
C SER A 153 41.00 24.69 -5.07
N ASN A 154 40.56 24.21 -6.25
CA ASN A 154 39.34 24.72 -6.88
C ASN A 154 38.12 24.00 -6.27
N PRO A 155 36.99 24.70 -6.07
CA PRO A 155 35.72 24.08 -5.70
C PRO A 155 35.38 22.89 -6.60
N ASP A 156 34.92 21.80 -5.99
CA ASP A 156 34.48 20.60 -6.70
C ASP A 156 33.08 20.83 -7.28
N ILE A 157 32.85 20.38 -8.51
CA ILE A 157 31.54 20.44 -9.16
C ILE A 157 30.63 19.41 -8.51
N ASN A 158 29.44 19.87 -8.09
CA ASN A 158 28.46 18.99 -7.48
C ASN A 158 27.79 18.14 -8.56
N VAL A 159 27.91 16.82 -8.43
CA VAL A 159 27.29 15.84 -9.31
C VAL A 159 26.38 14.96 -8.48
N VAL A 160 25.08 15.10 -8.72
CA VAL A 160 24.02 14.40 -8.02
C VAL A 160 23.38 13.40 -8.97
N SER A 161 23.42 12.12 -8.62
CA SER A 161 22.69 11.10 -9.37
C SER A 161 21.27 10.99 -8.82
N LYS A 162 20.28 11.09 -9.70
CA LYS A 162 18.87 10.93 -9.38
C LYS A 162 18.30 9.76 -10.19
N PRO A 163 18.62 8.52 -9.79
CA PRO A 163 18.29 7.33 -10.56
C PRO A 163 16.79 7.00 -10.56
N ASN A 164 16.00 7.59 -9.65
CA ASN A 164 14.59 7.24 -9.40
C ASN A 164 13.62 8.42 -9.63
N GLU A 165 14.07 9.53 -10.23
CA GLU A 165 13.20 10.69 -10.46
C GLU A 165 12.44 10.55 -11.79
N LEU A 166 11.12 10.68 -11.76
CA LEU A 166 10.28 10.65 -12.96
C LEU A 166 10.41 11.98 -13.73
N PRO A 167 10.33 12.02 -15.07
CA PRO A 167 9.99 10.93 -16.01
C PRO A 167 11.18 10.08 -16.52
N PHE A 168 12.43 10.44 -16.23
CA PHE A 168 13.63 9.67 -16.63
C PHE A 168 14.73 9.79 -15.58
N SER A 169 15.47 8.70 -15.37
CA SER A 169 16.69 8.68 -14.56
C SER A 169 17.72 9.66 -15.14
N ARG A 170 18.29 10.50 -14.27
CA ARG A 170 19.22 11.56 -14.70
C ARG A 170 20.35 11.79 -13.72
N VAL A 171 21.45 12.31 -14.24
CA VAL A 171 22.53 12.90 -13.43
C VAL A 171 22.46 14.41 -13.59
N GLU A 172 22.38 15.10 -12.46
CA GLU A 172 22.35 16.56 -12.39
C GLU A 172 23.76 17.05 -12.01
N ILE A 173 24.29 17.96 -12.80
CA ILE A 173 25.60 18.57 -12.58
C ILE A 173 25.41 20.07 -12.42
N GLU A 174 25.63 20.57 -11.21
CA GLU A 174 25.40 21.96 -10.84
C GLU A 174 26.68 22.78 -11.09
N VAL A 175 26.63 23.69 -12.07
CA VAL A 175 27.78 24.49 -12.50
C VAL A 175 27.71 25.95 -12.04
N ALA A 176 26.55 26.44 -11.59
CA ALA A 176 26.32 27.83 -11.14
C ALA A 176 26.67 28.93 -12.16
N GLU A 177 26.65 28.60 -13.46
CA GLU A 177 26.80 29.53 -14.59
C GLU A 177 26.14 28.94 -15.85
N SER A 178 26.00 29.73 -16.91
CA SER A 178 25.39 29.27 -18.17
C SER A 178 26.19 28.14 -18.81
N ILE A 179 25.50 27.07 -19.22
CA ILE A 179 26.14 25.87 -19.79
C ILE A 179 26.17 25.95 -21.32
N ASN A 180 27.38 25.96 -21.88
CA ASN A 180 27.62 25.72 -23.31
C ASN A 180 28.36 24.39 -23.46
N ALA A 181 27.65 23.33 -23.84
CA ALA A 181 28.25 22.01 -23.98
C ALA A 181 28.72 21.75 -25.42
N ILE A 182 29.90 21.14 -25.56
CA ILE A 182 30.59 20.86 -26.83
C ILE A 182 30.71 19.34 -26.96
N ASP A 183 30.11 18.77 -28.00
CA ASP A 183 30.22 17.35 -28.35
C ASP A 183 31.21 17.15 -29.51
N PHE A 184 32.16 16.22 -29.35
CA PHE A 184 33.08 15.83 -30.42
C PHE A 184 33.62 14.41 -30.22
N ILE A 185 34.24 13.86 -31.27
CA ILE A 185 34.92 12.56 -31.23
C ILE A 185 36.42 12.78 -31.00
N ASP A 186 36.98 12.17 -29.96
CA ASP A 186 38.41 12.20 -29.67
C ASP A 186 39.19 11.61 -30.86
N PRO A 187 40.00 12.39 -31.60
CA PRO A 187 40.67 11.94 -32.82
C PRO A 187 41.78 10.90 -32.56
N PHE A 188 42.25 10.75 -31.31
CA PHE A 188 43.32 9.80 -30.99
C PHE A 188 42.80 8.42 -30.57
N VAL A 189 41.58 8.35 -30.02
CA VAL A 189 41.02 7.11 -29.43
C VAL A 189 39.65 6.74 -30.03
N GLY A 190 38.94 7.68 -30.65
CA GLY A 190 37.63 7.47 -31.26
C GLY A 190 36.44 7.53 -30.29
N ASP A 191 36.65 7.98 -29.06
CA ASP A 191 35.58 8.09 -28.07
C ASP A 191 34.74 9.36 -28.27
N ASN A 192 33.43 9.25 -28.03
CA ASN A 192 32.52 10.39 -28.03
C ASN A 192 32.60 11.16 -26.69
N LEU A 193 32.94 12.45 -26.76
CA LEU A 193 33.17 13.31 -25.60
C LEU A 193 32.23 14.52 -25.59
N LEU A 194 31.63 14.75 -24.43
CA LEU A 194 30.86 15.95 -24.11
C LEU A 194 31.64 16.79 -23.10
N ILE A 195 31.97 18.02 -23.48
CA ILE A 195 32.78 18.95 -22.69
C ILE A 195 31.95 20.17 -22.31
N VAL A 196 32.11 20.65 -21.08
CA VAL A 196 31.50 21.89 -20.60
C VAL A 196 32.60 22.85 -20.14
N PRO A 197 32.99 23.82 -20.98
CA PRO A 197 33.87 24.90 -20.60
C PRO A 197 33.22 25.81 -19.56
N MET A 198 34.03 26.35 -18.66
CA MET A 198 33.57 27.18 -17.55
C MET A 198 34.44 28.43 -17.33
N LYS A 199 33.82 29.52 -16.90
CA LYS A 199 34.48 30.79 -16.53
C LYS A 199 34.90 30.80 -15.06
N SER A 200 34.03 30.33 -14.18
CA SER A 200 34.32 30.19 -12.76
C SER A 200 35.28 29.03 -12.50
N PHE A 201 36.28 29.22 -11.62
CA PHE A 201 37.27 28.18 -11.31
C PHE A 201 36.61 27.00 -10.57
N LYS A 202 36.25 25.93 -11.29
CA LYS A 202 35.60 24.74 -10.75
C LYS A 202 36.12 23.50 -11.46
N GLN A 203 36.30 22.42 -10.69
CA GLN A 203 36.90 21.19 -11.17
C GLN A 203 36.04 19.98 -10.83
N VAL A 204 36.28 18.87 -11.53
CA VAL A 204 35.85 17.54 -11.09
C VAL A 204 37.04 16.87 -10.42
N SER A 205 37.07 16.87 -9.09
CA SER A 205 38.21 16.42 -8.30
C SER A 205 38.44 14.90 -8.38
N LYS A 206 37.38 14.13 -8.64
CA LYS A 206 37.36 12.66 -8.71
C LYS A 206 36.62 12.21 -9.95
N GLU A 207 37.21 11.26 -10.69
CA GLU A 207 36.55 10.57 -11.78
C GLU A 207 35.29 9.85 -11.27
N ARG A 208 34.17 9.98 -11.98
CA ARG A 208 32.90 9.32 -11.67
C ARG A 208 32.51 8.42 -12.83
N ARG A 209 32.20 7.16 -12.52
CA ARG A 209 31.82 6.16 -13.53
C ARG A 209 30.36 5.80 -13.39
N PHE A 210 29.64 5.90 -14.49
CA PHE A 210 28.26 5.47 -14.66
C PHE A 210 28.21 4.35 -15.69
N VAL A 211 27.06 3.71 -15.84
CA VAL A 211 26.88 2.58 -16.76
C VAL A 211 27.11 3.02 -18.20
N ASP A 212 26.51 4.15 -18.59
CA ASP A 212 26.49 4.60 -19.99
C ASP A 212 27.46 5.75 -20.29
N PHE A 213 28.12 6.32 -19.27
CA PHE A 213 29.10 7.39 -19.44
C PHE A 213 30.08 7.49 -18.27
N ASN A 214 31.20 8.18 -18.47
CA ASN A 214 32.18 8.48 -17.42
C ASN A 214 32.45 9.98 -17.36
N ILE A 215 32.45 10.57 -16.16
CA ILE A 215 32.91 11.94 -15.92
C ILE A 215 34.38 11.88 -15.50
N PHE A 216 35.27 12.47 -16.29
CA PHE A 216 36.70 12.48 -16.00
C PHE A 216 37.05 13.45 -14.87
N LYS A 217 38.16 13.16 -14.18
CA LYS A 217 38.82 14.16 -13.35
C LYS A 217 39.29 15.32 -14.24
N SER A 218 38.91 16.54 -13.89
CA SER A 218 39.27 17.76 -14.63
C SER A 218 40.04 18.73 -13.75
N ILE A 219 40.77 19.64 -14.40
CA ILE A 219 41.45 20.79 -13.79
C ILE A 219 40.47 21.98 -13.73
N GLN A 220 39.64 22.08 -14.78
CA GLN A 220 38.65 23.12 -14.97
C GLN A 220 37.52 22.59 -15.85
N GLY A 221 36.26 22.94 -15.56
CA GLY A 221 35.10 22.51 -16.35
C GLY A 221 34.80 21.01 -16.22
N ILE A 222 33.97 20.49 -17.12
CA ILE A 222 33.52 19.09 -17.10
C ILE A 222 33.93 18.39 -18.38
N ALA A 223 34.38 17.14 -18.27
CA ALA A 223 34.66 16.27 -19.41
C ALA A 223 33.97 14.92 -19.21
N ILE A 224 33.09 14.56 -20.15
CA ILE A 224 32.27 13.35 -20.09
C ILE A 224 32.56 12.48 -21.31
N ARG A 225 32.88 11.21 -21.10
CA ARG A 225 32.91 10.19 -22.16
C ARG A 225 31.57 9.48 -22.23
N LYS A 226 30.90 9.54 -23.38
CA LYS A 226 29.72 8.74 -23.68
C LYS A 226 30.16 7.32 -24.06
N ILE A 227 29.62 6.31 -23.38
CA ILE A 227 29.85 4.88 -23.69
C ILE A 227 28.72 4.36 -24.58
N SER A 228 27.50 4.84 -24.38
CA SER A 228 26.33 4.57 -25.22
C SER A 228 25.96 5.79 -26.07
N ASP A 229 25.47 5.54 -27.29
CA ASP A 229 24.92 6.57 -28.18
C ASP A 229 23.56 7.11 -27.69
N GLU A 230 22.93 6.42 -26.73
CA GLU A 230 21.66 6.81 -26.09
C GLU A 230 21.84 7.87 -24.99
N VAL A 231 23.08 8.32 -24.72
CA VAL A 231 23.36 9.38 -23.75
C VAL A 231 22.98 10.73 -24.33
N ALA A 232 21.83 11.23 -23.89
CA ALA A 232 21.35 12.58 -24.16
C ALA A 232 21.73 13.55 -23.04
N TYR A 233 21.78 14.84 -23.38
CA TYR A 233 21.97 15.91 -22.41
C TYR A 233 21.02 17.06 -22.66
N SER A 234 20.67 17.78 -21.59
CA SER A 234 19.98 19.06 -21.67
C SER A 234 20.51 20.00 -20.60
N ALA A 235 20.54 21.30 -20.88
CA ALA A 235 20.92 22.32 -19.91
C ALA A 235 19.67 23.14 -19.55
N ASN A 236 19.45 23.37 -18.26
CA ASN A 236 18.42 24.30 -17.79
C ASN A 236 19.04 25.24 -16.75
N GLY A 237 19.25 26.50 -17.14
CA GLY A 237 19.97 27.47 -16.33
C GLY A 237 21.41 27.04 -16.09
N ASP A 238 21.72 26.74 -14.83
CA ASP A 238 23.04 26.39 -14.32
C ASP A 238 23.19 24.90 -13.95
N VAL A 239 22.24 24.07 -14.38
CA VAL A 239 22.26 22.62 -14.16
C VAL A 239 22.28 21.87 -15.50
N LEU A 240 23.29 21.00 -15.66
CA LEU A 240 23.39 20.08 -16.79
C LEU A 240 22.75 18.75 -16.38
N TYR A 241 21.76 18.33 -17.16
CA TYR A 241 21.09 17.05 -17.03
C TYR A 241 21.68 16.08 -18.05
N ILE A 242 22.21 14.96 -17.58
CA ILE A 242 22.58 13.82 -18.41
C ILE A 242 21.54 12.73 -18.22
N SER A 243 20.92 12.30 -19.31
CA SER A 243 19.89 11.26 -19.32
C SER A 243 20.27 10.16 -20.31
N SER A 244 19.96 8.92 -19.98
CA SER A 244 20.02 7.76 -20.87
C SER A 244 18.99 6.76 -20.37
N ASP A 245 18.45 5.96 -21.29
CA ASP A 245 17.36 5.02 -21.02
C ASP A 245 17.69 3.99 -19.92
N ASP A 246 18.98 3.79 -19.59
CA ASP A 246 19.48 2.79 -18.66
C ASP A 246 20.28 3.35 -17.45
N ILE A 247 20.28 4.68 -17.16
CA ILE A 247 21.04 5.28 -16.02
C ILE A 247 20.50 4.80 -14.67
N THR A 248 20.94 3.63 -14.26
CA THR A 248 20.54 2.98 -13.01
C THR A 248 21.75 2.32 -12.39
N THR A 249 22.71 3.13 -11.96
CA THR A 249 23.58 2.91 -10.77
C THR A 249 24.74 3.91 -10.74
N LEU A 250 24.91 4.58 -9.60
CA LEU A 250 26.22 5.07 -9.17
C LEU A 250 27.07 3.83 -8.87
N SER A 251 28.22 3.65 -9.53
CA SER A 251 29.21 2.67 -9.07
C SER A 251 29.86 3.19 -7.79
N ALA A 252 29.27 2.91 -6.64
CA ALA A 252 29.92 3.15 -5.35
C ALA A 252 30.92 2.02 -5.06
N LYS A 253 32.16 2.19 -5.55
CA LYS A 253 33.33 1.59 -4.89
C LYS A 253 34.54 2.50 -5.07
N VAL A 254 34.79 3.32 -4.04
CA VAL A 254 36.14 3.76 -3.72
C VAL A 254 36.94 2.49 -3.42
N ILE A 255 37.85 2.12 -4.32
CA ILE A 255 38.82 1.05 -4.08
C ILE A 255 40.01 1.68 -3.34
N PRO A 256 40.20 1.49 -2.02
CA PRO A 256 41.56 1.51 -1.49
C PRO A 256 42.30 0.30 -2.09
N PRO A 257 43.57 0.43 -2.50
CA PRO A 257 44.30 -0.65 -3.12
C PRO A 257 44.64 -1.66 -2.03
N LYS A 258 43.77 -2.66 -1.82
CA LYS A 258 44.04 -3.93 -1.14
C LYS A 258 42.78 -4.79 -1.16
N SER A 259 42.60 -5.55 -2.23
CA SER A 259 42.07 -6.89 -2.06
C SER A 259 42.66 -7.78 -3.15
N LYS A 260 43.06 -8.97 -2.72
CA LYS A 260 43.75 -10.00 -3.48
C LYS A 260 43.04 -10.24 -4.81
N VAL A 261 43.83 -10.31 -5.87
CA VAL A 261 43.49 -10.96 -7.13
C VAL A 261 42.78 -12.28 -6.81
N ILE A 262 41.45 -12.32 -6.96
CA ILE A 262 40.76 -13.59 -7.14
C ILE A 262 41.16 -14.03 -8.54
N LYS A 263 41.90 -15.14 -8.61
CA LYS A 263 42.39 -15.72 -9.86
C LYS A 263 41.23 -15.93 -10.84
N PRO A 264 41.39 -15.59 -12.13
CA PRO A 264 40.48 -16.00 -13.20
C PRO A 264 40.73 -17.48 -13.54
N LEU A 265 40.34 -18.40 -12.64
CA LEU A 265 40.57 -19.85 -12.82
C LEU A 265 39.34 -20.74 -12.53
N LEU A 266 38.15 -20.15 -12.42
CA LEU A 266 36.87 -20.88 -12.55
C LEU A 266 36.29 -20.58 -13.95
N ILE A 267 37.09 -20.83 -14.97
CA ILE A 267 36.61 -20.92 -16.35
C ILE A 267 35.74 -22.19 -16.45
N ASP A 268 34.45 -21.98 -16.27
CA ASP A 268 33.41 -22.42 -17.19
C ASP A 268 33.04 -23.91 -17.35
N LYS A 269 33.00 -24.69 -16.26
CA LYS A 269 32.36 -26.03 -16.29
C LYS A 269 30.83 -25.99 -16.50
N LEU A 270 30.18 -24.84 -16.29
CA LEU A 270 28.73 -24.66 -16.46
C LEU A 270 28.32 -24.25 -17.88
N SER A 271 29.15 -23.56 -18.69
CA SER A 271 28.76 -23.22 -20.09
C SER A 271 28.50 -24.45 -20.95
N GLY A 272 29.25 -25.55 -20.74
CA GLY A 272 28.98 -26.79 -21.46
C GLY A 272 27.64 -27.45 -21.10
N LEU A 273 26.97 -27.01 -20.03
CA LEU A 273 25.78 -27.65 -19.47
C LEU A 273 24.52 -26.81 -19.59
N THR A 274 24.64 -25.49 -19.48
CA THR A 274 23.48 -24.59 -19.38
C THR A 274 23.36 -23.62 -20.55
N SER A 275 24.47 -23.17 -21.17
CA SER A 275 24.39 -22.06 -22.12
C SER A 275 24.06 -22.47 -23.55
N HIS A 276 23.23 -21.66 -24.20
CA HIS A 276 23.07 -21.57 -25.64
C HIS A 276 23.67 -20.23 -26.11
N GLU A 277 23.89 -20.02 -27.41
CA GLU A 277 24.40 -18.75 -27.95
C GLU A 277 23.59 -17.53 -27.49
N LYS A 278 22.30 -17.76 -27.22
CA LYS A 278 21.31 -16.71 -26.91
C LYS A 278 20.95 -16.59 -25.44
N GLY A 279 21.45 -17.46 -24.54
CA GLY A 279 21.00 -17.49 -23.14
C GLY A 279 21.84 -18.36 -22.18
N ILE A 280 21.67 -18.12 -20.89
CA ILE A 280 22.30 -18.80 -19.76
C ILE A 280 21.75 -20.23 -19.56
N ILE A 281 20.44 -20.42 -19.76
CA ILE A 281 19.73 -21.69 -19.53
C ILE A 281 19.23 -22.27 -20.86
N ASN A 282 19.46 -23.58 -21.04
CA ASN A 282 18.99 -24.36 -22.18
C ASN A 282 18.51 -25.73 -21.70
N LEU A 283 17.20 -25.91 -21.70
CA LEU A 283 16.49 -27.10 -21.23
C LEU A 283 16.14 -28.06 -22.36
N ARG A 284 16.13 -27.61 -23.61
CA ARG A 284 15.75 -28.46 -24.75
C ARG A 284 16.54 -29.77 -24.87
N PRO A 285 17.87 -29.80 -24.68
CA PRO A 285 18.63 -31.05 -24.72
C PRO A 285 18.25 -32.06 -23.64
N TYR A 286 17.60 -31.60 -22.57
CA TYR A 286 17.22 -32.39 -21.40
C TYR A 286 15.74 -32.82 -21.43
N MET A 287 14.98 -32.45 -22.47
CA MET A 287 13.64 -32.97 -22.68
C MET A 287 13.71 -34.43 -23.14
N VAL A 288 13.04 -35.32 -22.41
CA VAL A 288 13.05 -36.75 -22.71
C VAL A 288 11.61 -37.22 -22.90
N LYS A 289 11.36 -38.05 -23.90
CA LYS A 289 10.03 -38.69 -24.05
C LYS A 289 9.81 -39.64 -22.88
N ASP A 290 8.60 -39.69 -22.33
CA ASP A 290 8.25 -40.45 -21.10
C ASP A 290 8.83 -41.88 -21.05
N ALA A 291 8.79 -42.61 -22.17
CA ALA A 291 9.32 -43.98 -22.25
C ALA A 291 10.82 -44.11 -21.94
N ASN A 292 11.60 -43.05 -22.17
CA ASN A 292 13.06 -43.03 -21.99
C ASN A 292 13.50 -42.26 -20.73
N PHE A 293 12.59 -41.59 -20.03
CA PHE A 293 12.92 -40.77 -18.86
C PHE A 293 13.62 -41.60 -17.77
N ASN A 294 13.05 -42.76 -17.44
CA ASN A 294 13.62 -43.66 -16.43
C ASN A 294 15.04 -44.10 -16.77
N TYR A 295 15.33 -44.32 -18.05
CA TYR A 295 16.65 -44.72 -18.52
C TYR A 295 17.68 -43.58 -18.37
N GLU A 296 17.36 -42.37 -18.86
CA GLU A 296 18.27 -41.22 -18.71
C GLU A 296 18.46 -40.81 -17.25
N ASN A 297 17.39 -40.90 -16.44
CA ASN A 297 17.48 -40.66 -15.00
C ASN A 297 18.42 -41.67 -14.32
N TYR A 298 18.21 -42.97 -14.56
CA TYR A 298 19.08 -44.04 -14.04
C TYR A 298 20.54 -43.83 -14.43
N LYS A 299 20.79 -43.51 -15.71
CA LYS A 299 22.13 -43.27 -16.25
C LYS A 299 22.84 -42.10 -15.55
N LEU A 300 22.15 -40.97 -15.33
CA LEU A 300 22.71 -39.83 -14.61
C LEU A 300 22.94 -40.14 -13.12
N MET A 301 22.02 -40.87 -12.47
CA MET A 301 22.16 -41.26 -11.06
C MET A 301 23.31 -42.25 -10.84
N HIS A 302 23.47 -43.26 -11.70
CA HIS A 302 24.57 -44.22 -11.60
C HIS A 302 25.94 -43.60 -11.91
N GLY A 303 25.97 -42.51 -12.70
CA GLY A 303 27.19 -41.76 -13.00
C GLY A 303 27.76 -40.94 -11.83
N LEU A 304 27.09 -40.91 -10.67
CA LEU A 304 27.52 -40.15 -9.49
C LEU A 304 28.64 -40.82 -8.67
N GLY A 305 28.96 -42.09 -8.94
CA GLY A 305 29.98 -42.83 -8.19
C GLY A 305 31.40 -42.34 -8.44
N GLY A 306 32.17 -42.07 -7.37
CA GLY A 306 33.60 -41.79 -7.44
C GLY A 306 34.00 -40.38 -7.90
N LEU A 307 33.05 -39.45 -8.03
CA LEU A 307 33.30 -38.08 -8.48
C LEU A 307 33.87 -37.19 -7.37
N ASN A 308 34.67 -36.18 -7.74
CA ASN A 308 35.09 -35.13 -6.81
C ASN A 308 33.95 -34.11 -6.53
N LYS A 309 34.20 -33.15 -5.63
CA LYS A 309 33.20 -32.17 -5.17
C LYS A 309 32.59 -31.33 -6.30
N ASP A 310 33.38 -30.94 -7.30
CA ASP A 310 32.93 -30.11 -8.42
C ASP A 310 32.23 -30.93 -9.50
N GLU A 311 32.72 -32.14 -9.76
CA GLU A 311 32.09 -33.10 -10.67
C GLU A 311 30.73 -33.56 -10.15
N ASN A 312 30.61 -33.82 -8.84
CA ASN A 312 29.34 -34.10 -8.20
C ASN A 312 28.36 -32.94 -8.37
N ALA A 313 28.80 -31.70 -8.11
CA ALA A 313 27.94 -30.52 -8.28
C ALA A 313 27.45 -30.36 -9.74
N ALA A 314 28.32 -30.60 -10.72
CA ALA A 314 27.97 -30.58 -12.13
C ALA A 314 26.99 -31.72 -12.51
N ALA A 315 27.17 -32.92 -11.97
CA ALA A 315 26.28 -34.06 -12.23
C ALA A 315 24.88 -33.84 -11.62
N TYR A 316 24.80 -33.33 -10.38
CA TYR A 316 23.52 -32.92 -9.78
C TYR A 316 22.87 -31.76 -10.53
N THR A 317 23.66 -30.86 -11.14
CA THR A 317 23.12 -29.80 -12.00
C THR A 317 22.46 -30.40 -13.25
N LYS A 318 23.06 -31.42 -13.87
CA LYS A 318 22.43 -32.15 -14.99
C LYS A 318 21.12 -32.82 -14.59
N LEU A 319 21.08 -33.46 -13.41
CA LEU A 319 19.85 -34.02 -12.86
C LEU A 319 18.80 -32.93 -12.62
N ALA A 320 19.19 -31.78 -12.07
CA ALA A 320 18.27 -30.65 -11.88
C ALA A 320 17.69 -30.14 -13.22
N LEU A 321 18.50 -30.04 -14.27
CA LEU A 321 18.06 -29.65 -15.61
C LEU A 321 17.15 -30.70 -16.25
N LEU A 322 17.48 -32.00 -16.10
CA LEU A 322 16.62 -33.11 -16.53
C LEU A 322 15.25 -33.04 -15.84
N TYR A 323 15.22 -32.91 -14.52
CA TYR A 323 13.98 -32.84 -13.77
C TYR A 323 13.17 -31.59 -14.11
N LEU A 324 13.81 -30.42 -14.22
CA LEU A 324 13.16 -29.18 -14.61
C LEU A 324 12.58 -29.25 -16.03
N ALA A 325 13.31 -29.83 -16.98
CA ALA A 325 12.87 -29.96 -18.37
C ALA A 325 11.69 -30.93 -18.58
N ASN A 326 11.43 -31.80 -17.59
CA ASN A 326 10.35 -32.80 -17.63
C ASN A 326 9.35 -32.62 -16.47
N ASP A 327 9.16 -31.36 -16.02
CA ASP A 327 8.13 -30.94 -15.06
C ASP A 327 8.20 -31.51 -13.63
N LEU A 328 9.37 -32.06 -13.25
CA LEU A 328 9.66 -32.59 -11.91
C LEU A 328 10.32 -31.51 -11.03
N TYR A 329 9.59 -30.42 -10.78
CA TYR A 329 10.16 -29.21 -10.17
C TYR A 329 10.62 -29.43 -8.71
N LYS A 330 9.97 -30.33 -7.96
CA LYS A 330 10.32 -30.60 -6.55
C LYS A 330 11.63 -31.40 -6.45
N GLU A 331 11.79 -32.38 -7.33
CA GLU A 331 12.99 -33.19 -7.49
C GLU A 331 14.15 -32.33 -7.97
N ALA A 332 13.91 -31.42 -8.92
CA ALA A 332 14.90 -30.43 -9.36
C ALA A 332 15.37 -29.56 -8.19
N ASN A 333 14.45 -29.08 -7.34
CA ASN A 333 14.77 -28.29 -6.16
C ASN A 333 15.59 -29.08 -5.12
N LEU A 334 15.33 -30.39 -4.97
CA LEU A 334 16.13 -31.26 -4.10
C LEU A 334 17.58 -31.32 -4.56
N MET A 335 17.84 -31.42 -5.88
CA MET A 335 19.20 -31.45 -6.40
C MET A 335 19.96 -30.16 -6.09
N LEU A 336 19.30 -29.00 -6.18
CA LEU A 336 19.91 -27.72 -5.79
C LEU A 336 20.28 -27.67 -4.31
N LYS A 337 19.43 -28.21 -3.43
CA LYS A 337 19.72 -28.29 -1.99
C LYS A 337 20.95 -29.16 -1.71
N ILE A 338 21.08 -30.30 -2.38
CA ILE A 338 22.25 -31.18 -2.27
C ILE A 338 23.52 -30.44 -2.72
N ILE A 339 23.46 -29.72 -3.84
CA ILE A 339 24.60 -28.92 -4.33
C ILE A 339 24.99 -27.84 -3.33
N LYS A 340 24.04 -27.09 -2.76
CA LYS A 340 24.33 -26.05 -1.76
C LYS A 340 25.00 -26.58 -0.50
N GLN A 341 24.58 -27.75 -0.03
CA GLN A 341 25.14 -28.40 1.16
C GLN A 341 26.54 -28.96 0.90
N SER A 342 26.75 -29.56 -0.28
CA SER A 342 28.00 -30.23 -0.62
C SER A 342 29.05 -29.30 -1.22
N ASN A 343 28.66 -28.23 -1.93
CA ASN A 343 29.55 -27.30 -2.61
C ASN A 343 29.03 -25.85 -2.64
N TYR A 344 29.25 -25.13 -1.54
CA TYR A 344 28.82 -23.74 -1.37
C TYR A 344 29.39 -22.77 -2.42
N ASP A 345 30.67 -22.89 -2.77
CA ASP A 345 31.32 -22.00 -3.77
C ASP A 345 30.67 -22.13 -5.16
N TYR A 346 30.31 -23.35 -5.56
CA TYR A 346 29.60 -23.61 -6.81
C TYR A 346 28.22 -22.91 -6.83
N SER A 347 27.55 -22.85 -5.68
CA SER A 347 26.22 -22.24 -5.56
C SER A 347 26.20 -20.71 -5.69
N TYR A 348 27.36 -20.04 -5.60
CA TYR A 348 27.45 -18.58 -5.79
C TYR A 348 27.42 -18.14 -7.25
N SER A 349 27.64 -19.05 -8.20
CA SER A 349 27.60 -18.73 -9.63
C SER A 349 26.24 -18.17 -10.04
N TYR A 350 26.23 -17.11 -10.84
CA TYR A 350 24.99 -16.52 -11.36
C TYR A 350 24.16 -17.53 -12.17
N LYS A 351 24.80 -18.50 -12.84
CA LYS A 351 24.13 -19.58 -13.59
C LYS A 351 23.35 -20.51 -12.66
N PHE A 352 23.98 -20.88 -11.53
CA PHE A 352 23.33 -21.70 -10.51
C PHE A 352 22.18 -20.96 -9.84
N LYS A 353 22.41 -19.69 -9.46
CA LYS A 353 21.37 -18.83 -8.86
C LYS A 353 20.17 -18.66 -9.81
N LEU A 354 20.41 -18.47 -11.11
CA LEU A 354 19.34 -18.37 -12.09
C LEU A 354 18.56 -19.69 -12.22
N LEU A 355 19.24 -20.82 -12.26
CA LEU A 355 18.57 -22.14 -12.25
C LEU A 355 17.70 -22.33 -10.99
N GLU A 356 18.21 -21.90 -9.83
CA GLU A 356 17.44 -21.90 -8.58
C GLU A 356 16.21 -21.00 -8.63
N VAL A 357 16.37 -19.81 -9.19
CA VAL A 357 15.27 -18.87 -9.42
C VAL A 357 14.15 -19.53 -10.23
N ILE A 358 14.50 -20.15 -11.35
CA ILE A 358 13.55 -20.80 -12.25
C ILE A 358 12.84 -21.96 -11.55
N ILE A 359 13.60 -22.80 -10.83
CA ILE A 359 13.03 -23.94 -10.12
C ILE A 359 12.09 -23.48 -9.00
N ASN A 360 12.45 -22.46 -8.22
CA ASN A 360 11.54 -21.93 -7.20
C ASN A 360 10.29 -21.29 -7.82
N PHE A 361 10.44 -20.58 -8.93
CA PHE A 361 9.32 -20.02 -9.69
C PHE A 361 8.35 -21.10 -10.17
N MET A 362 8.84 -22.18 -10.80
CA MET A 362 7.99 -23.28 -11.27
C MET A 362 7.35 -24.06 -10.11
N ASN A 363 7.96 -24.05 -8.93
CA ASN A 363 7.36 -24.56 -7.69
C ASN A 363 6.35 -23.59 -7.04
N LYS A 364 6.00 -22.47 -7.71
CA LYS A 364 5.13 -21.40 -7.18
C LYS A 364 5.64 -20.76 -5.87
N ARG A 365 6.95 -20.89 -5.60
CA ARG A 365 7.64 -20.27 -4.45
C ARG A 365 8.22 -18.92 -4.87
N TYR A 366 7.33 -17.99 -5.23
CA TYR A 366 7.74 -16.71 -5.83
C TYR A 366 8.57 -15.85 -4.87
N ASP A 367 8.30 -15.87 -3.57
CA ASP A 367 9.08 -15.12 -2.57
C ASP A 367 10.51 -15.66 -2.44
N ASP A 368 10.67 -16.99 -2.45
CA ASP A 368 12.00 -17.62 -2.44
C ASP A 368 12.77 -17.30 -3.73
N ALA A 369 12.10 -17.36 -4.88
CA ALA A 369 12.69 -16.96 -6.16
C ALA A 369 13.10 -15.47 -6.16
N PHE A 370 12.28 -14.61 -5.53
CA PHE A 370 12.53 -13.18 -5.41
C PHE A 370 13.77 -12.88 -4.57
N ILE A 371 13.96 -13.58 -3.45
CA ILE A 371 15.16 -13.44 -2.62
C ILE A 371 16.43 -13.80 -3.42
N VAL A 372 16.39 -14.92 -4.16
CA VAL A 372 17.57 -15.38 -4.91
C VAL A 372 17.88 -14.47 -6.09
N VAL A 373 16.87 -14.05 -6.86
CA VAL A 373 17.08 -13.20 -8.05
C VAL A 373 17.63 -11.81 -7.68
N LYS A 374 17.35 -11.32 -6.47
CA LYS A 374 17.91 -10.07 -5.90
C LYS A 374 19.39 -10.17 -5.57
N SER A 375 19.88 -11.38 -5.32
CA SER A 375 21.28 -11.63 -5.04
C SER A 375 22.16 -11.77 -6.29
N ILE A 376 21.58 -11.69 -7.48
CA ILE A 376 22.31 -11.80 -8.75
C ILE A 376 22.79 -10.41 -9.17
N ASP A 377 24.10 -10.17 -9.00
CA ASP A 377 24.77 -8.96 -9.49
C ASP A 377 25.05 -9.09 -10.99
N THR A 378 24.62 -8.11 -11.78
CA THR A 378 24.77 -8.10 -13.24
C THR A 378 26.09 -7.48 -13.72
N THR A 379 26.86 -6.84 -12.82
CA THR A 379 28.11 -6.14 -13.17
C THR A 379 29.13 -7.05 -13.85
N ASP A 380 29.33 -8.25 -13.32
CA ASP A 380 30.29 -9.24 -13.82
C ASP A 380 29.70 -10.23 -14.85
N ILE A 381 28.46 -10.02 -15.30
CA ILE A 381 27.77 -10.92 -16.23
C ILE A 381 27.94 -10.43 -17.68
N PRO A 382 28.31 -11.31 -18.64
CA PRO A 382 28.39 -10.96 -20.05
C PRO A 382 27.11 -10.32 -20.59
N ILE A 383 27.24 -9.29 -21.44
CA ILE A 383 26.12 -8.47 -21.93
C ILE A 383 25.04 -9.33 -22.60
N ASN A 384 25.44 -10.32 -23.40
CA ASN A 384 24.53 -11.25 -24.09
C ASN A 384 23.65 -12.09 -23.15
N PHE A 385 23.99 -12.17 -21.86
CA PHE A 385 23.25 -12.93 -20.85
C PHE A 385 22.46 -12.05 -19.88
N ARG A 386 22.63 -10.72 -19.93
CA ARG A 386 21.94 -9.79 -19.02
C ARG A 386 20.45 -9.72 -19.28
N ASP A 387 20.02 -9.86 -20.54
CA ASP A 387 18.61 -9.80 -20.94
C ASP A 387 17.76 -10.89 -20.26
N GLU A 388 18.28 -12.12 -20.16
CA GLU A 388 17.59 -13.22 -19.48
C GLU A 388 17.44 -12.97 -17.97
N ILE A 389 18.48 -12.42 -17.33
CA ILE A 389 18.43 -12.11 -15.89
C ILE A 389 17.43 -11.00 -15.62
N ARG A 390 17.47 -9.92 -16.42
CA ARG A 390 16.52 -8.80 -16.32
C ARG A 390 15.07 -9.27 -16.56
N PHE A 391 14.87 -10.20 -17.50
CA PHE A 391 13.57 -10.84 -17.70
C PHE A 391 13.09 -11.60 -16.46
N TRP A 392 13.92 -12.49 -15.89
CA TRP A 392 13.54 -13.25 -14.70
C TRP A 392 13.28 -12.34 -13.49
N GLN A 393 14.10 -11.30 -13.28
CA GLN A 393 13.83 -10.28 -12.26
C GLN A 393 12.44 -9.66 -12.43
N SER A 394 12.04 -9.37 -13.67
CA SER A 394 10.76 -8.74 -13.97
C SER A 394 9.57 -9.70 -13.80
N ILE A 395 9.70 -10.93 -14.31
CA ILE A 395 8.67 -11.97 -14.18
C ILE A 395 8.43 -12.36 -12.71
N ILE A 396 9.48 -12.46 -11.90
CA ILE A 396 9.34 -12.81 -10.48
C ILE A 396 8.71 -11.66 -9.71
N ALA A 397 9.05 -10.41 -10.04
CA ALA A 397 8.37 -9.25 -9.47
C ALA A 397 6.88 -9.23 -9.85
N TYR A 398 6.51 -9.62 -11.07
CA TYR A 398 5.11 -9.79 -11.46
C TYR A 398 4.42 -10.90 -10.65
N ALA A 399 5.04 -12.06 -10.52
CA ALA A 399 4.45 -13.22 -9.85
C ALA A 399 4.34 -13.07 -8.32
N SER A 400 5.31 -12.39 -7.69
CA SER A 400 5.32 -12.14 -6.23
C SER A 400 4.52 -10.90 -5.83
N GLY A 401 4.13 -10.04 -6.78
CA GLY A 401 3.50 -8.76 -6.49
C GLY A 401 4.46 -7.69 -5.93
N ASN A 402 5.75 -8.01 -5.76
CA ASN A 402 6.79 -7.11 -5.26
C ASN A 402 7.37 -6.23 -6.38
N THR A 403 6.52 -5.48 -7.08
CA THR A 403 6.91 -4.65 -8.23
C THR A 403 7.65 -3.37 -7.86
N LYS A 404 7.63 -2.97 -6.58
CA LYS A 404 8.27 -1.74 -6.08
C LYS A 404 9.80 -1.84 -5.94
N ASP A 405 10.30 -3.07 -5.83
CA ASP A 405 11.72 -3.36 -5.55
C ASP A 405 12.57 -3.48 -6.82
N TYR A 406 11.94 -3.47 -8.00
CA TYR A 406 12.60 -3.66 -9.29
C TYR A 406 12.12 -2.67 -10.36
N ILE A 407 13.05 -2.25 -11.20
CA ILE A 407 12.72 -1.64 -12.49
C ILE A 407 12.33 -2.80 -13.42
N LEU A 408 11.04 -2.87 -13.72
CA LEU A 408 10.45 -3.91 -14.55
C LEU A 408 10.86 -3.67 -16.01
N SER A 409 11.39 -4.69 -16.68
CA SER A 409 11.77 -4.60 -18.08
C SER A 409 10.54 -4.37 -18.96
N ASN A 410 10.55 -3.29 -19.74
CA ASN A 410 9.51 -3.01 -20.72
C ASN A 410 9.50 -4.02 -21.88
N ARG A 411 10.57 -4.82 -22.03
CA ARG A 411 10.76 -5.81 -23.11
C ARG A 411 10.18 -7.20 -22.78
N VAL A 412 9.63 -7.42 -21.59
CA VAL A 412 9.12 -8.75 -21.19
C VAL A 412 8.09 -9.30 -22.18
N GLY A 413 7.19 -8.45 -22.69
CA GLY A 413 6.18 -8.86 -23.66
C GLY A 413 6.73 -9.15 -25.07
N SER A 414 7.64 -8.32 -25.57
CA SER A 414 8.16 -8.46 -26.95
C SER A 414 9.05 -9.69 -27.14
N LEU A 415 9.58 -10.27 -26.05
CA LEU A 415 10.33 -11.52 -26.11
C LEU A 415 9.46 -12.72 -26.54
N PHE A 416 8.14 -12.67 -26.32
CA PHE A 416 7.23 -13.75 -26.75
C PHE A 416 6.90 -13.71 -28.25
N GLU A 417 7.14 -12.59 -28.94
CA GLU A 417 6.89 -12.47 -30.39
C GLU A 417 7.90 -13.29 -31.22
N ASN A 418 9.15 -13.33 -30.75
CA ASN A 418 10.28 -13.87 -31.50
C ASN A 418 11.06 -14.88 -30.66
N ILE A 419 10.35 -15.84 -30.03
CA ILE A 419 10.94 -16.85 -29.13
C ILE A 419 12.14 -17.55 -29.76
N SER A 420 12.07 -17.89 -31.05
CA SER A 420 13.17 -18.55 -31.80
C SER A 420 14.44 -17.70 -31.91
N LEU A 421 14.33 -16.37 -31.79
CA LEU A 421 15.42 -15.42 -31.95
C LEU A 421 16.05 -14.98 -30.62
N ASN A 422 15.50 -15.37 -29.46
CA ASN A 422 16.00 -14.96 -28.14
C ASN A 422 16.24 -16.15 -27.19
N PHE A 423 16.59 -15.87 -25.93
CA PHE A 423 16.92 -16.89 -24.92
C PHE A 423 15.76 -17.84 -24.60
N LEU A 424 14.49 -17.43 -24.78
CA LEU A 424 13.31 -18.28 -24.53
C LEU A 424 13.29 -19.51 -25.43
N SER A 425 13.97 -19.48 -26.58
CA SER A 425 14.17 -20.68 -27.41
C SER A 425 14.79 -21.86 -26.67
N GLY A 426 15.58 -21.60 -25.62
CA GLY A 426 16.19 -22.64 -24.78
C GLY A 426 15.23 -23.30 -23.79
N TYR A 427 14.05 -22.73 -23.56
CA TYR A 427 13.09 -23.23 -22.57
C TYR A 427 12.11 -24.25 -23.16
N THR A 428 11.47 -25.02 -22.27
CA THR A 428 10.45 -26.01 -22.66
C THR A 428 9.11 -25.32 -22.93
N PRO A 429 8.22 -25.94 -23.74
CA PRO A 429 6.87 -25.40 -23.99
C PRO A 429 6.11 -25.10 -22.69
N ASN A 430 6.17 -25.99 -21.68
CA ASN A 430 5.47 -25.78 -20.41
C ASN A 430 5.99 -24.55 -19.64
N ILE A 431 7.31 -24.33 -19.59
CA ILE A 431 7.84 -23.15 -18.91
C ILE A 431 7.49 -21.88 -19.69
N ILE A 432 7.60 -21.89 -21.02
CA ILE A 432 7.23 -20.75 -21.87
C ILE A 432 5.76 -20.37 -21.65
N THR A 433 4.86 -21.35 -21.61
CA THR A 433 3.43 -21.10 -21.40
C THR A 433 3.13 -20.59 -19.99
N GLU A 434 3.79 -21.10 -18.94
CA GLU A 434 3.62 -20.55 -17.58
C GLU A 434 4.12 -19.10 -17.47
N LEU A 435 5.25 -18.79 -18.12
CA LEU A 435 5.76 -17.42 -18.23
C LEU A 435 4.77 -16.51 -18.99
N ALA A 436 4.19 -17.01 -20.08
CA ALA A 436 3.18 -16.31 -20.86
C ALA A 436 1.92 -16.03 -20.01
N ILE A 437 1.40 -17.03 -19.28
CA ILE A 437 0.24 -16.91 -18.39
C ILE A 437 0.44 -15.79 -17.36
N ILE A 438 1.57 -15.77 -16.65
CA ILE A 438 1.86 -14.73 -15.65
C ILE A 438 1.98 -13.36 -16.30
N THR A 439 2.61 -13.30 -17.48
CA THR A 439 2.77 -12.04 -18.21
C THR A 439 1.41 -11.52 -18.70
N ILE A 440 0.57 -12.37 -19.29
CA ILE A 440 -0.78 -11.99 -19.76
C ILE A 440 -1.61 -11.46 -18.60
N ASP A 441 -1.63 -12.16 -17.46
CA ASP A 441 -2.41 -11.75 -16.29
C ASP A 441 -1.98 -10.35 -15.80
N ASN A 442 -0.67 -10.12 -15.72
CA ASN A 442 -0.11 -8.81 -15.38
C ASN A 442 -0.48 -7.73 -16.42
N LYS A 443 -0.37 -8.02 -17.72
CA LYS A 443 -0.67 -7.05 -18.79
C LYS A 443 -2.15 -6.70 -18.85
N VAL A 444 -3.04 -7.68 -18.64
CA VAL A 444 -4.50 -7.46 -18.51
C VAL A 444 -4.80 -6.58 -17.31
N ALA A 445 -4.23 -6.88 -16.13
CA ALA A 445 -4.43 -6.08 -14.93
C ALA A 445 -4.00 -4.61 -15.10
N ASN A 446 -2.95 -4.37 -15.90
CA ASN A 446 -2.44 -3.03 -16.21
C ASN A 446 -3.03 -2.41 -17.50
N LYS A 447 -4.11 -2.99 -18.05
CA LYS A 447 -4.79 -2.51 -19.27
C LYS A 447 -3.90 -2.43 -20.53
N GLN A 448 -2.81 -3.20 -20.58
CA GLN A 448 -1.88 -3.29 -21.71
C GLN A 448 -2.35 -4.36 -22.73
N PHE A 449 -3.57 -4.19 -23.26
CA PHE A 449 -4.26 -5.24 -24.03
C PHE A 449 -3.56 -5.63 -25.34
N LYS A 450 -2.93 -4.68 -26.04
CA LYS A 450 -2.19 -4.97 -27.28
C LYS A 450 -1.01 -5.91 -27.04
N VAL A 451 -0.27 -5.68 -25.96
CA VAL A 451 0.86 -6.55 -25.57
C VAL A 451 0.35 -7.91 -25.10
N ALA A 452 -0.75 -7.93 -24.34
CA ALA A 452 -1.38 -9.18 -23.93
C ALA A 452 -1.85 -10.02 -25.13
N GLU A 453 -2.42 -9.41 -26.16
CA GLU A 453 -2.86 -10.08 -27.40
C GLU A 453 -1.72 -10.86 -28.06
N GLN A 454 -0.57 -10.20 -28.21
CA GLN A 454 0.62 -10.79 -28.84
C GLN A 454 1.09 -12.03 -28.10
N ILE A 455 1.09 -11.97 -26.77
CA ILE A 455 1.51 -13.09 -25.91
C ILE A 455 0.46 -14.21 -25.94
N VAL A 456 -0.83 -13.88 -25.93
CA VAL A 456 -1.93 -14.86 -26.05
C VAL A 456 -1.79 -15.66 -27.34
N ASN A 457 -1.59 -14.99 -28.48
CA ASN A 457 -1.43 -15.67 -29.78
C ASN A 457 -0.22 -16.61 -29.77
N SER A 458 0.93 -16.14 -29.28
CA SER A 458 2.15 -16.97 -29.15
C SER A 458 1.96 -18.18 -28.21
N ALA A 459 1.24 -17.99 -27.10
CA ALA A 459 0.96 -19.06 -26.15
C ALA A 459 0.00 -20.12 -26.71
N LEU A 460 -1.03 -19.72 -27.48
CA LEU A 460 -1.98 -20.63 -28.13
C LEU A 460 -1.33 -21.44 -29.25
N ASP A 461 -0.34 -20.87 -29.95
CA ASP A 461 0.44 -21.57 -30.98
C ASP A 461 1.46 -22.57 -30.42
N THR A 462 1.73 -22.52 -29.11
CA THR A 462 2.72 -23.38 -28.45
C THR A 462 2.23 -24.83 -28.36
N LYS A 463 2.95 -25.75 -29.01
CA LYS A 463 2.61 -27.18 -29.05
C LYS A 463 3.31 -27.98 -27.95
N GLY A 464 2.70 -29.09 -27.55
CA GLY A 464 3.28 -30.04 -26.60
C GLY A 464 3.22 -29.60 -25.14
N ILE A 465 2.24 -28.76 -24.79
CA ILE A 465 1.97 -28.36 -23.41
C ILE A 465 1.15 -29.44 -22.67
N SER A 466 1.32 -29.53 -21.36
CA SER A 466 0.55 -30.45 -20.52
C SER A 466 -0.92 -30.06 -20.44
N GLU A 467 -1.80 -31.03 -20.18
CA GLU A 467 -3.26 -30.81 -20.12
C GLU A 467 -3.67 -29.82 -19.01
N HIS A 468 -3.04 -29.90 -17.83
CA HIS A 468 -3.27 -28.96 -16.73
C HIS A 468 -2.89 -27.52 -17.14
N LEU A 469 -1.77 -27.37 -17.84
CA LEU A 469 -1.30 -26.06 -18.28
C LEU A 469 -2.14 -25.50 -19.41
N LYS A 470 -2.62 -26.36 -20.33
CA LYS A 470 -3.62 -25.99 -21.34
C LYS A 470 -4.88 -25.42 -20.69
N ASN A 471 -5.37 -26.10 -19.64
CA ASN A 471 -6.56 -25.63 -18.94
C ASN A 471 -6.34 -24.28 -18.23
N ARG A 472 -5.17 -24.09 -17.62
CA ARG A 472 -4.78 -22.80 -17.04
C ARG A 472 -4.64 -21.70 -18.10
N LEU A 473 -4.09 -22.02 -19.27
CA LEU A 473 -4.01 -21.09 -20.39
C LEU A 473 -5.41 -20.71 -20.87
N ASN A 474 -6.35 -21.65 -20.98
CA ASN A 474 -7.75 -21.37 -21.31
C ASN A 474 -8.38 -20.37 -20.33
N TYR A 475 -8.18 -20.54 -19.02
CA TYR A 475 -8.63 -19.58 -18.01
C TYR A 475 -8.10 -18.16 -18.27
N ILE A 476 -6.79 -18.01 -18.44
CA ILE A 476 -6.16 -16.70 -18.64
C ILE A 476 -6.55 -16.06 -19.99
N THR A 477 -6.64 -16.86 -21.04
CA THR A 477 -7.09 -16.43 -22.37
C THR A 477 -8.55 -15.96 -22.32
N ALA A 478 -9.43 -16.70 -21.65
CA ALA A 478 -10.81 -16.28 -21.42
C ALA A 478 -10.87 -14.95 -20.65
N LYS A 479 -10.13 -14.83 -19.54
CA LYS A 479 -10.04 -13.60 -18.74
C LYS A 479 -9.59 -12.40 -19.59
N TYR A 480 -8.59 -12.60 -20.46
CA TYR A 480 -8.15 -11.58 -21.42
C TYR A 480 -9.29 -11.14 -22.35
N TYR A 481 -9.98 -12.06 -23.02
CA TYR A 481 -11.08 -11.72 -23.94
C TYR A 481 -12.27 -11.08 -23.21
N LEU A 482 -12.62 -11.55 -22.01
CA LEU A 482 -13.66 -10.94 -21.17
C LEU A 482 -13.30 -9.50 -20.78
N SER A 483 -12.03 -9.21 -20.46
CA SER A 483 -11.58 -7.85 -20.13
C SER A 483 -11.73 -6.85 -21.29
N GLN A 484 -11.90 -7.35 -22.51
CA GLN A 484 -12.17 -6.56 -23.73
C GLN A 484 -13.62 -6.69 -24.22
N ASN A 485 -14.52 -7.24 -23.40
CA ASN A 485 -15.92 -7.50 -23.74
C ASN A 485 -16.12 -8.41 -24.97
N GLN A 486 -15.15 -9.27 -25.28
CA GLN A 486 -15.20 -10.25 -26.38
C GLN A 486 -15.73 -11.61 -25.90
N GLU A 487 -16.90 -11.60 -25.28
CA GLU A 487 -17.51 -12.79 -24.66
C GLU A 487 -17.64 -13.99 -25.61
N LYS A 488 -18.06 -13.75 -26.87
CA LYS A 488 -18.23 -14.83 -27.85
C LYS A 488 -16.92 -15.59 -28.12
N VAL A 489 -15.79 -14.90 -28.01
CA VAL A 489 -14.45 -15.48 -28.18
C VAL A 489 -13.97 -16.13 -26.88
N ALA A 490 -14.34 -15.57 -25.73
CA ALA A 490 -13.98 -16.11 -24.41
C ALA A 490 -14.70 -17.42 -24.06
N ASN A 491 -15.99 -17.55 -24.43
CA ASN A 491 -16.84 -18.66 -23.99
C ASN A 491 -16.31 -20.06 -24.36
N PRO A 492 -15.80 -20.32 -25.58
CA PRO A 492 -15.18 -21.61 -25.89
C PRO A 492 -14.05 -22.01 -24.94
N TYR A 493 -13.18 -21.06 -24.57
CA TYR A 493 -12.10 -21.30 -23.63
C TYR A 493 -12.61 -21.57 -22.21
N LEU A 494 -13.64 -20.83 -21.76
CA LEU A 494 -14.29 -21.07 -20.48
C LEU A 494 -14.96 -22.45 -20.45
N ASP A 495 -15.68 -22.82 -21.51
CA ASP A 495 -16.45 -24.07 -21.55
C ASP A 495 -15.51 -25.29 -21.59
N GLU A 496 -14.43 -25.24 -22.39
CA GLU A 496 -13.39 -26.26 -22.36
C GLU A 496 -12.75 -26.36 -20.97
N CYS A 497 -12.48 -25.21 -20.34
CA CYS A 497 -11.87 -25.18 -19.02
C CYS A 497 -12.76 -25.76 -17.90
N ILE A 498 -14.06 -25.48 -17.99
CA ILE A 498 -15.08 -25.94 -17.03
C ILE A 498 -15.36 -27.44 -17.21
N ALA A 499 -15.24 -27.96 -18.44
CA ALA A 499 -15.50 -29.36 -18.77
C ALA A 499 -14.44 -30.31 -18.20
N ASN A 500 -13.21 -29.84 -17.94
CA ASN A 500 -12.15 -30.68 -17.37
C ASN A 500 -12.38 -30.92 -15.86
N VAL A 501 -13.00 -32.07 -15.53
CA VAL A 501 -13.36 -32.44 -14.15
C VAL A 501 -12.12 -32.79 -13.30
N PHE A 502 -11.01 -33.18 -13.92
CA PHE A 502 -9.80 -33.59 -13.21
C PHE A 502 -8.94 -32.41 -12.72
N ASP A 503 -9.15 -31.22 -13.30
CA ASP A 503 -8.46 -29.99 -12.90
C ASP A 503 -9.43 -29.05 -12.17
N THR A 504 -9.73 -29.41 -10.92
CA THR A 504 -10.72 -28.73 -10.09
C THR A 504 -10.38 -27.26 -9.81
N LEU A 505 -9.09 -26.91 -9.77
CA LEU A 505 -8.63 -25.54 -9.55
C LEU A 505 -9.03 -24.64 -10.73
N ASN A 506 -8.57 -24.94 -11.94
CA ASN A 506 -8.85 -24.10 -13.10
C ASN A 506 -10.33 -24.12 -13.47
N ARG A 507 -11.00 -25.26 -13.29
CA ARG A 507 -12.46 -25.36 -13.42
C ARG A 507 -13.19 -24.38 -12.51
N THR A 508 -12.75 -24.25 -11.25
CA THR A 508 -13.34 -23.30 -10.29
C THR A 508 -13.07 -21.86 -10.71
N LEU A 509 -11.83 -21.55 -11.11
CA LEU A 509 -11.44 -20.21 -11.58
C LEU A 509 -12.25 -19.78 -12.81
N CYS A 510 -12.42 -20.66 -13.80
CA CYS A 510 -13.22 -20.39 -15.00
C CYS A 510 -14.71 -20.19 -14.67
N ARG A 511 -15.29 -21.01 -13.78
CA ARG A 511 -16.68 -20.80 -13.33
C ARG A 511 -16.83 -19.46 -12.60
N PHE A 512 -15.92 -19.15 -11.70
CA PHE A 512 -15.95 -17.91 -10.93
C PHE A 512 -15.89 -16.69 -11.86
N GLU A 513 -14.98 -16.70 -12.83
CA GLU A 513 -14.84 -15.60 -13.78
C GLU A 513 -16.05 -15.47 -14.72
N LYS A 514 -16.62 -16.60 -15.16
CA LYS A 514 -17.86 -16.63 -15.97
C LYS A 514 -19.04 -15.98 -15.21
N VAL A 515 -19.25 -16.37 -13.95
CA VAL A 515 -20.33 -15.83 -13.11
C VAL A 515 -20.14 -14.34 -12.87
N LYS A 516 -18.93 -13.90 -12.51
CA LYS A 516 -18.61 -12.47 -12.34
C LYS A 516 -18.95 -11.67 -13.60
N TYR A 517 -18.46 -12.11 -14.75
CA TYR A 517 -18.70 -11.43 -16.01
C TYR A 517 -20.19 -11.35 -16.36
N GLN A 518 -20.92 -12.45 -16.19
CA GLN A 518 -22.36 -12.50 -16.46
C GLN A 518 -23.14 -11.56 -15.54
N LEU A 519 -22.79 -11.50 -14.25
CA LEU A 519 -23.43 -10.60 -13.29
C LEU A 519 -23.13 -9.13 -13.63
N ASP A 520 -21.86 -8.79 -13.92
CA ASP A 520 -21.44 -7.42 -14.27
C ASP A 520 -22.14 -6.92 -15.56
N HIS A 521 -22.52 -7.84 -16.45
CA HIS A 521 -23.27 -7.54 -17.69
C HIS A 521 -24.78 -7.79 -17.58
N SER A 522 -25.31 -7.97 -16.37
CA SER A 522 -26.75 -8.19 -16.11
C SER A 522 -27.37 -9.37 -16.89
N LYS A 523 -26.57 -10.39 -17.21
CA LYS A 523 -27.02 -11.61 -17.90
C LYS A 523 -27.63 -12.64 -16.96
N ILE A 524 -27.19 -12.59 -15.71
CA ILE A 524 -27.76 -13.33 -14.59
C ILE A 524 -28.12 -12.31 -13.51
N ASN A 525 -29.13 -12.63 -12.71
CA ASN A 525 -29.49 -11.80 -11.57
C ASN A 525 -28.59 -12.13 -10.35
N PRO A 526 -28.59 -11.29 -9.30
CA PRO A 526 -27.77 -11.55 -8.12
C PRO A 526 -28.06 -12.87 -7.40
N GLU A 527 -29.30 -13.37 -7.42
CA GLU A 527 -29.68 -14.64 -6.78
C GLU A 527 -29.06 -15.85 -7.51
N GLU A 528 -29.12 -15.85 -8.84
CA GLU A 528 -28.47 -16.87 -9.68
C GLU A 528 -26.95 -16.87 -9.50
N ALA A 529 -26.34 -15.68 -9.41
CA ALA A 529 -24.92 -15.55 -9.14
C ALA A 529 -24.55 -16.09 -7.74
N ILE A 530 -25.36 -15.79 -6.71
CA ILE A 530 -25.18 -16.32 -5.35
C ILE A 530 -25.22 -17.86 -5.38
N ASP A 531 -26.22 -18.47 -6.01
CA ASP A 531 -26.36 -19.94 -6.05
C ASP A 531 -25.16 -20.62 -6.73
N GLU A 532 -24.67 -20.06 -7.84
CA GLU A 532 -23.47 -20.60 -8.50
C GLU A 532 -22.19 -20.41 -7.67
N LEU A 533 -22.00 -19.25 -7.04
CA LEU A 533 -20.84 -18.99 -6.17
C LEU A 533 -20.85 -19.87 -4.91
N ASP A 534 -22.01 -20.08 -4.30
CA ASP A 534 -22.16 -20.96 -3.14
C ASP A 534 -21.73 -22.38 -3.48
N LYS A 535 -22.13 -22.91 -4.65
CA LYS A 535 -21.68 -24.23 -5.15
C LYS A 535 -20.14 -24.29 -5.26
N LEU A 536 -19.48 -23.22 -5.69
CA LEU A 536 -18.02 -23.18 -5.79
C LEU A 536 -17.32 -23.36 -4.43
N THR A 537 -17.92 -22.88 -3.34
CA THR A 537 -17.38 -23.05 -1.97
C THR A 537 -17.35 -24.51 -1.50
N TYR A 538 -18.08 -25.41 -2.17
CA TYR A 538 -18.02 -26.85 -1.92
C TYR A 538 -17.06 -27.58 -2.87
N ILE A 539 -16.68 -26.96 -3.99
CA ILE A 539 -15.80 -27.55 -5.01
C ILE A 539 -14.33 -27.33 -4.66
N TRP A 540 -13.98 -26.15 -4.14
CA TRP A 540 -12.59 -25.77 -3.85
C TRP A 540 -12.46 -25.09 -2.49
N ARG A 541 -11.42 -25.46 -1.73
CA ARG A 541 -11.17 -24.98 -0.36
C ARG A 541 -9.68 -24.93 -0.03
N GLY A 542 -9.32 -24.08 0.93
CA GLY A 542 -8.03 -24.10 1.62
C GLY A 542 -7.01 -23.04 1.20
N ASP A 543 -7.35 -22.14 0.27
CA ASP A 543 -6.38 -21.19 -0.29
C ASP A 543 -7.00 -19.84 -0.68
N GLN A 544 -6.20 -18.99 -1.34
CA GLN A 544 -6.60 -17.66 -1.78
C GLN A 544 -7.80 -17.67 -2.74
N VAL A 545 -8.02 -18.75 -3.49
CA VAL A 545 -9.18 -18.85 -4.40
C VAL A 545 -10.47 -18.94 -3.59
N GLU A 546 -10.49 -19.74 -2.52
CA GLU A 546 -11.65 -19.79 -1.62
C GLU A 546 -11.90 -18.43 -0.97
N ILE A 547 -10.85 -17.75 -0.50
CA ILE A 547 -10.97 -16.41 0.10
C ILE A 547 -11.60 -15.43 -0.89
N ASN A 548 -11.14 -15.41 -2.13
CA ASN A 548 -11.66 -14.50 -3.16
C ASN A 548 -13.14 -14.79 -3.49
N ILE A 549 -13.54 -16.05 -3.53
CA ILE A 549 -14.94 -16.44 -3.77
C ILE A 549 -15.82 -16.04 -2.58
N LEU A 550 -15.40 -16.37 -1.35
CA LEU A 550 -16.14 -16.01 -0.13
C LEU A 550 -16.27 -14.50 0.04
N ASP A 551 -15.21 -13.74 -0.25
CA ASP A 551 -15.26 -12.28 -0.14
C ASP A 551 -16.19 -11.68 -1.20
N TYR A 552 -16.11 -12.14 -2.45
CA TYR A 552 -17.04 -11.69 -3.50
C TYR A 552 -18.50 -12.05 -3.17
N LEU A 553 -18.74 -13.25 -2.67
CA LEU A 553 -20.05 -13.72 -2.22
C LEU A 553 -20.58 -12.90 -1.03
N GLY A 554 -19.74 -12.61 -0.03
CA GLY A 554 -20.11 -11.76 1.12
C GLY A 554 -20.49 -10.34 0.68
N ASN A 555 -19.74 -9.76 -0.26
CA ASN A 555 -20.08 -8.47 -0.86
C ASN A 555 -21.42 -8.52 -1.62
N LEU A 556 -21.68 -9.60 -2.34
CA LEU A 556 -22.91 -9.79 -3.09
C LEU A 556 -24.12 -9.93 -2.14
N TYR A 557 -24.01 -10.69 -1.05
CA TYR A 557 -25.03 -10.75 -0.01
C TYR A 557 -25.32 -9.37 0.58
N ASN A 558 -24.28 -8.62 0.96
CA ASN A 558 -24.45 -7.29 1.55
C ASN A 558 -25.15 -6.30 0.61
N LYS A 559 -24.84 -6.34 -0.69
CA LYS A 559 -25.48 -5.49 -1.71
C LYS A 559 -26.96 -5.82 -1.95
N ASN A 560 -27.41 -7.02 -1.59
CA ASN A 560 -28.80 -7.46 -1.74
C ASN A 560 -29.53 -7.51 -0.38
N ASP A 561 -29.09 -6.71 0.60
CA ASP A 561 -29.66 -6.62 1.95
C ASP A 561 -29.67 -7.94 2.75
N LYS A 562 -28.90 -8.94 2.32
CA LYS A 562 -28.69 -10.21 3.01
C LYS A 562 -27.54 -10.09 4.01
N TYR A 563 -27.71 -9.21 4.99
CA TYR A 563 -26.65 -8.80 5.92
C TYR A 563 -26.11 -9.97 6.76
N ILE A 564 -26.96 -10.92 7.14
CA ILE A 564 -26.59 -12.05 8.00
C ILE A 564 -25.69 -13.03 7.25
N GLU A 565 -26.07 -13.36 6.02
CA GLU A 565 -25.31 -14.22 5.12
C GLU A 565 -23.96 -13.58 4.79
N ALA A 566 -23.93 -12.27 4.56
CA ALA A 566 -22.69 -11.52 4.38
C ALA A 566 -21.77 -11.64 5.60
N LEU A 567 -22.28 -11.34 6.80
CA LEU A 567 -21.53 -11.45 8.05
C LEU A 567 -20.99 -12.86 8.29
N LYS A 568 -21.82 -13.89 8.12
CA LYS A 568 -21.40 -15.29 8.29
C LYS A 568 -20.34 -15.72 7.28
N THR A 569 -20.48 -15.30 6.02
CA THR A 569 -19.52 -15.63 4.95
C THR A 569 -18.16 -15.01 5.22
N TRP A 570 -18.13 -13.74 5.57
CA TRP A 570 -16.92 -13.03 5.96
C TRP A 570 -16.29 -13.53 7.26
N ASN A 571 -17.11 -13.94 8.24
CA ASN A 571 -16.61 -14.54 9.47
C ASN A 571 -15.85 -15.85 9.22
N LYS A 572 -16.22 -16.63 8.20
CA LYS A 572 -15.44 -17.81 7.78
C LYS A 572 -14.02 -17.39 7.37
N ILE A 573 -13.88 -16.30 6.61
CA ILE A 573 -12.56 -15.79 6.21
C ILE A 573 -11.76 -15.35 7.44
N ALA A 574 -12.36 -14.52 8.31
CA ALA A 574 -11.68 -14.04 9.52
C ALA A 574 -11.26 -15.16 10.48
N LYS A 575 -12.06 -16.22 10.58
CA LYS A 575 -11.80 -17.36 11.47
C LYS A 575 -10.79 -18.36 10.92
N TYR A 576 -10.90 -18.73 9.64
CA TYR A 576 -10.07 -19.79 9.05
C TYR A 576 -8.80 -19.25 8.36
N TYR A 577 -8.78 -17.97 7.99
CA TYR A 577 -7.67 -17.34 7.28
C TYR A 577 -7.16 -16.05 7.95
N PRO A 578 -6.88 -16.04 9.28
CA PRO A 578 -6.60 -14.82 10.04
C PRO A 578 -5.34 -14.05 9.57
N ASN A 579 -4.40 -14.74 8.92
CA ASN A 579 -3.15 -14.14 8.41
C ASN A 579 -3.24 -13.75 6.93
N SER A 580 -4.41 -13.86 6.28
CA SER A 580 -4.57 -13.46 4.89
C SER A 580 -4.65 -11.94 4.74
N ASN A 581 -4.14 -11.41 3.63
CA ASN A 581 -4.18 -9.98 3.33
C ASN A 581 -5.62 -9.41 3.28
N ASN A 582 -6.62 -10.25 2.97
CA ASN A 582 -8.03 -9.87 2.90
C ASN A 582 -8.68 -9.70 4.28
N THR A 583 -8.11 -10.29 5.35
CA THR A 583 -8.75 -10.35 6.67
C THR A 583 -9.11 -8.97 7.22
N MET A 584 -8.22 -7.98 7.08
CA MET A 584 -8.48 -6.61 7.55
C MET A 584 -9.65 -5.96 6.82
N VAL A 585 -9.73 -6.15 5.50
CA VAL A 585 -10.82 -5.61 4.67
C VAL A 585 -12.14 -6.27 5.07
N VAL A 586 -12.11 -7.58 5.25
CA VAL A 586 -13.29 -8.37 5.63
C VAL A 586 -13.80 -8.00 7.02
N GLN A 587 -12.92 -7.84 8.01
CA GLN A 587 -13.31 -7.40 9.37
C GLN A 587 -13.97 -6.02 9.35
N ARG A 588 -13.44 -5.09 8.54
CA ARG A 588 -14.05 -3.78 8.34
C ARG A 588 -15.45 -3.91 7.70
N ASN A 589 -15.57 -4.69 6.63
CA ASN A 589 -16.86 -4.93 5.97
C ASN A 589 -17.89 -5.55 6.93
N MET A 590 -17.46 -6.46 7.80
CA MET A 590 -18.29 -7.04 8.84
C MET A 590 -18.78 -5.97 9.82
N SER A 591 -17.90 -5.13 10.35
CA SER A 591 -18.29 -4.06 11.28
C SER A 591 -19.27 -3.08 10.64
N GLU A 592 -19.00 -2.61 9.42
CA GLU A 592 -19.90 -1.70 8.69
C GLU A 592 -21.27 -2.34 8.43
N THR A 593 -21.30 -3.63 8.06
CA THR A 593 -22.54 -4.37 7.78
C THR A 593 -23.35 -4.65 9.04
N PHE A 594 -22.68 -5.00 10.14
CA PHE A 594 -23.30 -5.17 11.45
C PHE A 594 -23.97 -3.87 11.94
N ILE A 595 -23.29 -2.73 11.78
CA ILE A 595 -23.86 -1.41 12.09
C ILE A 595 -25.11 -1.15 11.24
N LYS A 596 -25.03 -1.38 9.92
CA LYS A 596 -26.18 -1.20 9.00
C LYS A 596 -27.38 -2.07 9.39
N PHE A 597 -27.14 -3.34 9.72
CA PHE A 597 -28.18 -4.28 10.12
C PHE A 597 -29.00 -3.75 11.31
N PHE A 598 -28.35 -3.23 12.35
CA PHE A 598 -29.03 -2.71 13.55
C PHE A 598 -29.61 -1.30 13.40
N LEU A 599 -29.06 -0.46 12.52
CA LEU A 599 -29.51 0.94 12.38
C LEU A 599 -30.56 1.16 11.29
N ASN A 600 -30.59 0.35 10.23
CA ASN A 600 -31.49 0.55 9.07
C ASN A 600 -32.74 -0.36 9.12
N SER A 601 -33.27 -0.65 10.31
CA SER A 601 -34.47 -1.47 10.52
C SER A 601 -34.35 -2.92 10.02
N GLY A 602 -33.14 -3.45 9.83
CA GLY A 602 -32.93 -4.87 9.52
C GLY A 602 -33.44 -5.78 10.64
N ASP A 603 -33.43 -5.29 11.87
CA ASP A 603 -33.92 -5.94 13.08
C ASP A 603 -35.47 -5.95 13.20
N GLU A 604 -36.16 -4.97 12.61
CA GLU A 604 -37.61 -4.78 12.77
C GLU A 604 -38.45 -5.81 12.00
N LYS A 605 -37.91 -6.36 10.91
CA LYS A 605 -38.58 -7.38 10.07
C LYS A 605 -38.32 -8.82 10.51
N MET A 606 -37.48 -9.00 11.54
CA MET A 606 -36.95 -10.29 11.96
C MET A 606 -37.54 -10.72 13.31
N ALA A 607 -37.63 -12.03 13.54
CA ALA A 607 -38.03 -12.55 14.84
C ALA A 607 -37.01 -12.08 15.91
N PRO A 608 -37.45 -11.53 17.06
CA PRO A 608 -36.53 -10.97 18.05
C PRO A 608 -35.46 -11.96 18.54
N LEU A 609 -35.75 -13.27 18.55
CA LEU A 609 -34.80 -14.32 18.93
C LEU A 609 -33.63 -14.42 17.95
N GLU A 610 -33.88 -14.26 16.65
CA GLU A 610 -32.83 -14.31 15.63
C GLU A 610 -31.91 -13.09 15.73
N VAL A 611 -32.47 -11.91 15.98
CA VAL A 611 -31.71 -10.67 16.25
C VAL A 611 -30.77 -10.86 17.44
N LEU A 612 -31.24 -11.50 18.51
CA LEU A 612 -30.41 -11.86 19.68
C LEU A 612 -29.23 -12.76 19.28
N GLY A 613 -29.50 -13.79 18.47
CA GLY A 613 -28.46 -14.70 17.99
C GLY A 613 -27.37 -13.97 17.21
N ILE A 614 -27.75 -13.10 16.28
CA ILE A 614 -26.83 -12.27 15.50
C ILE A 614 -26.04 -11.31 16.39
N PHE A 615 -26.70 -10.66 17.35
CA PHE A 615 -26.01 -9.78 18.30
C PHE A 615 -24.92 -10.53 19.06
N TYR A 616 -25.22 -11.70 19.64
CA TYR A 616 -24.24 -12.45 20.42
C TYR A 616 -23.13 -13.06 19.57
N GLU A 617 -23.42 -13.47 18.33
CA GLU A 617 -22.42 -14.01 17.40
C GLU A 617 -21.38 -12.93 17.00
N PHE A 618 -21.84 -11.67 16.87
CA PHE A 618 -21.03 -10.58 16.31
C PHE A 618 -20.83 -9.39 17.28
N LYS A 619 -21.06 -9.57 18.58
CA LYS A 619 -20.95 -8.50 19.60
C LYS A 619 -19.58 -7.81 19.64
N ASP A 620 -18.53 -8.50 19.21
CA ASP A 620 -17.17 -7.95 19.19
C ASP A 620 -16.98 -6.90 18.08
N LEU A 621 -17.95 -6.77 17.16
CA LEU A 621 -17.98 -5.75 16.10
C LEU A 621 -18.63 -4.43 16.53
N ILE A 622 -19.15 -4.34 17.76
CA ILE A 622 -19.80 -3.14 18.28
C ILE A 622 -18.75 -2.02 18.40
N PRO A 623 -18.93 -0.87 17.70
CA PRO A 623 -18.00 0.24 17.78
C PRO A 623 -18.07 0.95 19.15
N LEU A 624 -17.02 1.69 19.49
CA LEU A 624 -17.02 2.56 20.67
C LEU A 624 -17.80 3.86 20.39
N GLY A 625 -18.37 4.46 21.45
CA GLY A 625 -19.12 5.71 21.39
C GLY A 625 -20.58 5.55 20.94
N ASP A 626 -21.18 6.67 20.52
CA ASP A 626 -22.63 6.83 20.31
C ASP A 626 -23.25 5.80 19.35
N THR A 627 -22.50 5.39 18.32
CA THR A 627 -22.98 4.38 17.36
C THR A 627 -23.17 3.03 18.05
N GLY A 628 -22.23 2.64 18.90
CA GLY A 628 -22.32 1.40 19.67
C GLY A 628 -23.47 1.46 20.69
N ASP A 629 -23.65 2.62 21.32
CA ASP A 629 -24.71 2.81 22.31
C ASP A 629 -26.11 2.74 21.66
N LYS A 630 -26.27 3.25 20.43
CA LYS A 630 -27.50 3.08 19.64
C LYS A 630 -27.79 1.62 19.29
N ILE A 631 -26.76 0.86 18.91
CA ILE A 631 -26.89 -0.59 18.64
C ILE A 631 -27.31 -1.33 19.91
N ILE A 632 -26.70 -1.01 21.05
CA ILE A 632 -27.06 -1.59 22.35
C ILE A 632 -28.52 -1.23 22.71
N SER A 633 -28.97 -0.01 22.42
CA SER A 633 -30.36 0.39 22.64
C SER A 633 -31.34 -0.44 21.80
N LYS A 634 -31.05 -0.67 20.51
CA LYS A 634 -31.84 -1.56 19.62
C LYS A 634 -31.84 -3.02 20.10
N PHE A 635 -30.70 -3.49 20.62
CA PHE A 635 -30.61 -4.80 21.25
C PHE A 635 -31.48 -4.90 22.51
N ILE A 636 -31.50 -3.87 23.36
CA ILE A 636 -32.37 -3.79 24.54
C ILE A 636 -33.85 -3.85 24.13
N ASP A 637 -34.25 -3.17 23.05
CA ASP A 637 -35.63 -3.25 22.54
C ASP A 637 -36.01 -4.69 22.16
N SER A 638 -35.07 -5.44 21.58
CA SER A 638 -35.27 -6.85 21.23
C SER A 638 -35.43 -7.74 22.47
N LEU A 639 -34.67 -7.46 23.55
CA LEU A 639 -34.83 -8.14 24.84
C LEU A 639 -36.21 -7.87 25.46
N ILE A 640 -36.68 -6.63 25.43
CA ILE A 640 -38.01 -6.25 25.95
C ILE A 640 -39.12 -6.97 25.19
N ARG A 641 -39.03 -7.05 23.85
CA ARG A 641 -40.01 -7.79 23.03
C ARG A 641 -40.08 -9.29 23.34
N LEU A 642 -39.01 -9.85 23.89
CA LEU A 642 -38.94 -11.26 24.34
C LEU A 642 -39.24 -11.42 25.83
N ASP A 643 -39.71 -10.37 26.51
CA ASP A 643 -39.97 -10.35 27.95
C ASP A 643 -38.72 -10.66 28.81
N LEU A 644 -37.52 -10.40 28.28
CA LEU A 644 -36.24 -10.56 28.98
C LEU A 644 -35.90 -9.29 29.78
N LEU A 645 -36.85 -8.81 30.58
CA LEU A 645 -36.81 -7.50 31.24
C LEU A 645 -35.63 -7.34 32.21
N ASP A 646 -35.29 -8.39 32.98
CA ASP A 646 -34.14 -8.34 33.89
C ASP A 646 -32.82 -8.06 33.17
N ARG A 647 -32.60 -8.68 32.01
CA ARG A 647 -31.37 -8.49 31.22
C ARG A 647 -31.37 -7.12 30.55
N ALA A 648 -32.52 -6.71 30.02
CA ALA A 648 -32.69 -5.39 29.43
C ALA A 648 -32.36 -4.28 30.45
N ALA A 649 -32.92 -4.39 31.67
CA ALA A 649 -32.68 -3.46 32.77
C ALA A 649 -31.19 -3.41 33.15
N ALA A 650 -30.55 -4.56 33.35
CA ALA A 650 -29.14 -4.63 33.74
C ALA A 650 -28.20 -3.93 32.74
N ILE A 651 -28.41 -4.15 31.43
CA ILE A 651 -27.58 -3.56 30.38
C ILE A 651 -27.84 -2.05 30.28
N LEU A 652 -29.10 -1.63 30.29
CA LEU A 652 -29.46 -0.22 30.21
C LEU A 652 -28.98 0.57 31.45
N ASN A 653 -29.03 -0.04 32.63
CA ASN A 653 -28.51 0.56 33.86
C ASN A 653 -27.01 0.83 33.76
N TYR A 654 -26.24 -0.13 33.25
CA TYR A 654 -24.81 0.08 33.01
C TYR A 654 -24.55 1.24 32.03
N GLN A 655 -25.36 1.35 30.97
CA GLN A 655 -25.27 2.44 29.99
C GLN A 655 -25.54 3.81 30.64
N VAL A 656 -26.60 3.93 31.45
CA VAL A 656 -26.97 5.16 32.17
C VAL A 656 -25.90 5.60 33.15
N LEU A 657 -25.31 4.65 33.89
CA LEU A 657 -24.36 4.95 34.96
C LEU A 657 -22.96 5.27 34.45
N ASN A 658 -22.52 4.66 33.34
CA ASN A 658 -21.11 4.66 32.96
C ASN A 658 -20.81 5.20 31.56
N ARG A 659 -21.80 5.38 30.69
CA ARG A 659 -21.55 5.63 29.26
C ARG A 659 -22.34 6.79 28.67
N LEU A 660 -23.66 6.76 28.80
CA LEU A 660 -24.54 7.75 28.17
C LEU A 660 -24.39 9.11 28.86
N THR A 661 -24.52 10.18 28.07
CA THR A 661 -24.53 11.58 28.56
C THR A 661 -25.64 12.37 27.85
N GLY A 662 -25.91 13.60 28.31
CA GLY A 662 -26.87 14.49 27.64
C GLY A 662 -28.28 13.91 27.53
N LEU A 663 -28.93 14.15 26.38
CA LEU A 663 -30.32 13.77 26.14
C LEU A 663 -30.51 12.25 26.15
N GLU A 664 -29.59 11.51 25.52
CA GLU A 664 -29.63 10.06 25.40
C GLU A 664 -29.64 9.39 26.78
N ARG A 665 -28.90 9.95 27.74
CA ARG A 665 -28.91 9.50 29.14
C ARG A 665 -30.28 9.73 29.78
N GLU A 666 -30.87 10.90 29.59
CA GLU A 666 -32.15 11.26 30.20
C GLU A 666 -33.30 10.40 29.65
N GLU A 667 -33.29 10.12 28.35
CA GLU A 667 -34.24 9.19 27.71
C GLU A 667 -34.03 7.74 28.18
N ALA A 668 -32.77 7.30 28.31
CA ALA A 668 -32.43 5.98 28.83
C ALA A 668 -32.87 5.77 30.28
N ILE A 669 -32.76 6.78 31.14
CA ILE A 669 -33.29 6.74 32.53
C ILE A 669 -34.80 6.50 32.52
N ASN A 670 -35.54 7.25 31.69
CA ASN A 670 -36.99 7.10 31.60
C ASN A 670 -37.38 5.71 31.05
N LYS A 671 -36.64 5.21 30.07
CA LYS A 671 -36.84 3.87 29.50
C LYS A 671 -36.55 2.78 30.53
N LEU A 672 -35.45 2.90 31.29
CA LEU A 672 -35.09 1.97 32.36
C LEU A 672 -36.15 1.93 33.45
N ALA A 673 -36.62 3.08 33.93
CA ALA A 673 -37.70 3.14 34.92
C ALA A 673 -38.99 2.45 34.43
N LYS A 674 -39.36 2.62 33.15
CA LYS A 674 -40.48 1.89 32.54
C LYS A 674 -40.25 0.37 32.52
N ILE A 675 -39.02 -0.08 32.20
CA ILE A 675 -38.66 -1.51 32.24
C ILE A 675 -38.79 -2.04 33.67
N ASP A 676 -38.28 -1.31 34.66
CA ASP A 676 -38.32 -1.72 36.06
C ASP A 676 -39.76 -1.79 36.61
N ILE A 677 -40.62 -0.83 36.26
CA ILE A 677 -42.07 -0.88 36.57
C ILE A 677 -42.71 -2.13 35.96
N ASN A 678 -42.48 -2.39 34.68
CA ASN A 678 -43.03 -3.57 34.00
C ASN A 678 -42.48 -4.88 34.56
N ASN A 679 -41.27 -4.85 35.11
CA ASN A 679 -40.62 -5.97 35.79
C ASN A 679 -40.99 -6.07 37.28
N LEU A 680 -42.05 -5.38 37.73
CA LEU A 680 -42.56 -5.37 39.10
C LEU A 680 -41.55 -4.88 40.15
N LYS A 681 -40.69 -3.93 39.78
CA LYS A 681 -39.66 -3.31 40.65
C LYS A 681 -39.78 -1.78 40.68
N PRO A 682 -40.92 -1.22 41.11
CA PRO A 682 -41.15 0.21 41.09
C PRO A 682 -40.23 1.00 42.05
N GLU A 683 -39.67 0.39 43.09
CA GLU A 683 -38.68 1.02 43.97
C GLU A 683 -37.39 1.36 43.21
N LEU A 684 -36.90 0.42 42.40
CA LEU A 684 -35.73 0.65 41.53
C LEU A 684 -36.02 1.72 40.49
N ALA A 685 -37.25 1.77 39.96
CA ALA A 685 -37.67 2.82 39.06
C ALA A 685 -37.58 4.21 39.71
N LEU A 686 -37.92 4.36 41.00
CA LEU A 686 -37.76 5.63 41.71
C LEU A 686 -36.28 5.99 41.93
N GLU A 687 -35.45 5.01 42.26
CA GLU A 687 -34.00 5.22 42.42
C GLU A 687 -33.35 5.69 41.13
N ILE A 688 -33.66 5.06 39.99
CA ILE A 688 -33.06 5.45 38.72
C ILE A 688 -33.55 6.83 38.24
N LEU A 689 -34.83 7.16 38.44
CA LEU A 689 -35.37 8.47 38.07
C LEU A 689 -34.71 9.60 38.87
N ALA A 690 -34.24 9.32 40.08
CA ALA A 690 -33.53 10.30 40.91
C ALA A 690 -32.15 10.67 40.36
N LEU A 691 -31.57 9.88 39.46
CA LEU A 691 -30.28 10.16 38.81
C LEU A 691 -30.37 11.16 37.66
N GLY A 692 -31.59 11.45 37.19
CA GLY A 692 -31.84 12.35 36.07
C GLY A 692 -31.72 13.81 36.46
N ASP A 693 -31.27 14.64 35.51
CA ASP A 693 -31.17 16.09 35.72
C ASP A 693 -32.58 16.73 35.76
N LYS A 694 -32.86 17.48 36.81
CA LYS A 694 -34.16 18.15 37.03
C LYS A 694 -34.31 19.41 36.20
N ASP A 695 -33.19 20.03 35.81
CA ASP A 695 -33.14 21.30 35.09
C ASP A 695 -32.79 21.09 33.60
N PHE A 696 -32.90 19.86 33.10
CA PHE A 696 -32.53 19.53 31.72
C PHE A 696 -33.36 20.34 30.70
N PRO A 697 -32.74 20.98 29.69
CA PRO A 697 -33.40 21.98 28.84
C PRO A 697 -34.48 21.43 27.90
N MET A 698 -34.65 20.10 27.81
CA MET A 698 -35.58 19.47 26.87
C MET A 698 -36.88 19.00 27.55
N VAL A 699 -37.99 19.66 27.22
CA VAL A 699 -39.29 19.55 27.91
C VAL A 699 -39.90 18.15 27.84
N ASN A 700 -39.82 17.45 26.71
CA ASN A 700 -40.55 16.20 26.52
C ASN A 700 -40.06 15.06 27.43
N ALA A 701 -38.74 14.92 27.63
CA ALA A 701 -38.17 13.89 28.50
C ALA A 701 -38.55 14.13 29.98
N LEU A 702 -38.55 15.39 30.41
CA LEU A 702 -38.98 15.76 31.76
C LEU A 702 -40.50 15.57 31.96
N VAL A 703 -41.30 15.88 30.95
CA VAL A 703 -42.75 15.63 30.97
C VAL A 703 -43.03 14.14 31.10
N GLU A 704 -42.39 13.28 30.30
CA GLU A 704 -42.53 11.83 30.43
C GLU A 704 -42.08 11.34 31.82
N ARG A 705 -40.92 11.81 32.32
CA ARG A 705 -40.37 11.42 33.62
C ARG A 705 -41.34 11.62 34.77
N LYS A 706 -42.03 12.77 34.79
CA LYS A 706 -43.01 13.10 35.83
C LYS A 706 -44.10 12.03 35.94
N TYR A 707 -44.67 11.59 34.81
CA TYR A 707 -45.71 10.56 34.83
C TYR A 707 -45.18 9.20 35.25
N ILE A 708 -43.97 8.82 34.80
CA ILE A 708 -43.33 7.55 35.20
C ILE A 708 -43.05 7.55 36.71
N LYS A 709 -42.59 8.68 37.26
CA LYS A 709 -42.37 8.85 38.69
C LYS A 709 -43.69 8.73 39.47
N ALA A 710 -44.74 9.40 39.03
CA ALA A 710 -46.04 9.34 39.69
C ALA A 710 -46.64 7.93 39.65
N GLU A 711 -46.45 7.20 38.55
CA GLU A 711 -46.84 5.79 38.42
C GLU A 711 -46.05 4.89 39.38
N ALA A 712 -44.72 5.06 39.48
CA ALA A 712 -43.91 4.31 40.43
C ALA A 712 -44.24 4.65 41.90
N LEU A 713 -44.56 5.91 42.22
CA LEU A 713 -45.04 6.34 43.54
C LEU A 713 -46.40 5.72 43.87
N TYR A 714 -47.31 5.64 42.89
CA TYR A 714 -48.59 4.95 43.03
C TYR A 714 -48.37 3.47 43.38
N LEU A 715 -47.52 2.76 42.64
CA LEU A 715 -47.24 1.34 42.86
C LEU A 715 -46.56 1.06 44.21
N THR A 716 -45.72 1.99 44.69
CA THR A 716 -45.07 1.93 46.02
C THR A 716 -45.95 2.48 47.16
N ARG A 717 -47.20 2.85 46.87
CA ARG A 717 -48.17 3.43 47.82
C ARG A 717 -47.78 4.78 48.43
N ASN A 718 -46.86 5.51 47.82
CA ASN A 718 -46.52 6.88 48.18
C ASN A 718 -47.50 7.89 47.55
N TYR A 719 -48.79 7.70 47.82
CA TYR A 719 -49.89 8.44 47.20
C TYR A 719 -49.81 9.95 47.40
N ASN A 720 -49.49 10.41 48.61
CA ASN A 720 -49.43 11.84 48.93
C ASN A 720 -48.40 12.58 48.07
N GLN A 721 -47.22 11.96 47.87
CA GLN A 721 -46.17 12.55 47.05
C GLN A 721 -46.55 12.54 45.57
N ALA A 722 -47.18 11.46 45.07
CA ALA A 722 -47.64 11.39 43.68
C ALA A 722 -48.70 12.46 43.38
N LEU A 723 -49.63 12.69 44.31
CA LEU A 723 -50.66 13.73 44.18
C LEU A 723 -50.05 15.14 44.21
N ASP A 724 -49.06 15.37 45.06
CA ASP A 724 -48.34 16.65 45.12
C ASP A 724 -47.59 16.95 43.81
N ASP A 725 -46.85 15.96 43.29
CA ASP A 725 -46.13 16.04 42.01
C ASP A 725 -47.07 16.35 40.82
N LEU A 726 -48.34 15.92 40.89
CA LEU A 726 -49.33 16.09 39.81
C LEU A 726 -50.35 17.22 40.07
N LYS A 727 -50.25 17.95 41.18
CA LYS A 727 -51.31 18.87 41.67
C LYS A 727 -51.80 19.88 40.63
N ASN A 728 -50.88 20.48 39.87
CA ASN A 728 -51.17 21.53 38.88
C ASN A 728 -51.22 21.00 37.43
N ASP A 729 -51.24 19.69 37.24
CA ASP A 729 -51.30 19.04 35.93
C ASP A 729 -52.73 18.58 35.64
N TYR A 730 -53.32 19.13 34.58
CA TYR A 730 -54.69 18.84 34.13
C TYR A 730 -54.72 18.00 32.85
N SER A 731 -53.61 17.33 32.53
CA SER A 731 -53.57 16.40 31.41
C SER A 731 -54.31 15.11 31.74
N GLN A 732 -54.86 14.47 30.71
CA GLN A 732 -55.54 13.19 30.86
C GLN A 732 -54.66 12.12 31.55
N ARG A 733 -53.34 12.16 31.33
CA ARG A 733 -52.41 11.20 31.92
C ARG A 733 -52.20 11.44 33.42
N ALA A 734 -52.19 12.70 33.85
CA ALA A 734 -52.18 13.03 35.29
C ALA A 734 -53.50 12.60 35.95
N ASP A 735 -54.63 12.89 35.30
CA ASP A 735 -55.95 12.55 35.81
C ASP A 735 -56.13 11.03 35.92
N ASP A 736 -55.60 10.25 34.97
CA ASP A 736 -55.56 8.79 35.04
C ASP A 736 -54.90 8.30 36.33
N ILE A 737 -53.69 8.81 36.64
CA ILE A 737 -52.92 8.40 37.82
C ILE A 737 -53.61 8.87 39.11
N LYS A 738 -54.11 10.11 39.15
CA LYS A 738 -54.86 10.64 40.30
C LYS A 738 -56.12 9.81 40.56
N ALA A 739 -56.86 9.45 39.53
CA ALA A 739 -58.04 8.59 39.66
C ALA A 739 -57.66 7.24 40.28
N ASP A 740 -56.60 6.58 39.79
CA ASP A 740 -56.17 5.30 40.38
C ASP A 740 -55.72 5.45 41.85
N ILE A 741 -55.05 6.54 42.20
CA ILE A 741 -54.70 6.86 43.60
C ILE A 741 -55.96 7.04 44.47
N TYR A 742 -56.91 7.87 44.04
CA TYR A 742 -58.13 8.13 44.82
C TYR A 742 -59.07 6.92 44.89
N TRP A 743 -59.04 6.04 43.88
CA TRP A 743 -59.69 4.73 43.94
C TRP A 743 -59.14 3.88 45.08
N ASP A 744 -57.81 3.82 45.24
CA ASP A 744 -57.16 3.04 46.29
C ASP A 744 -57.33 3.67 47.68
N LEU A 745 -57.34 5.01 47.77
CA LEU A 745 -57.65 5.76 48.99
C LEU A 745 -59.13 5.72 49.37
N GLN A 746 -60.01 5.21 48.50
CA GLN A 746 -61.47 5.19 48.68
C GLN A 746 -62.08 6.60 48.78
N TYR A 747 -61.48 7.59 48.11
CA TYR A 747 -61.95 8.96 48.02
C TYR A 747 -62.78 9.12 46.75
N TRP A 748 -64.05 8.69 46.84
CA TRP A 748 -64.92 8.48 45.68
C TRP A 748 -65.28 9.77 44.93
N ASN A 749 -65.46 10.89 45.63
CA ASN A 749 -65.77 12.17 44.98
C ASN A 749 -64.57 12.68 44.18
N GLU A 750 -63.38 12.58 44.75
CA GLU A 750 -62.12 12.94 44.12
C GLU A 750 -61.83 12.01 42.93
N PHE A 751 -62.03 10.70 43.08
CA PHE A 751 -61.97 9.75 41.97
C PHE A 751 -62.86 10.18 40.80
N ASN A 752 -64.13 10.56 41.07
CA ASN A 752 -65.07 11.01 40.04
C ASN A 752 -64.53 12.24 39.31
N ASN A 753 -64.01 13.23 40.04
CA ASN A 753 -63.48 14.47 39.45
C ASN A 753 -62.40 14.22 38.39
N TYR A 754 -61.61 13.15 38.52
CA TYR A 754 -60.52 12.82 37.58
C TYR A 754 -60.87 11.70 36.59
N SER A 755 -61.82 10.80 36.92
CA SER A 755 -62.23 9.69 36.05
C SER A 755 -63.31 10.11 35.02
N GLU A 756 -64.28 10.94 35.44
CA GLU A 756 -65.42 11.35 34.63
C GLU A 756 -65.06 12.08 33.33
N PRO A 757 -64.13 13.06 33.31
CA PRO A 757 -63.85 13.86 32.11
C PRO A 757 -63.49 12.99 30.90
N TYR A 758 -62.71 11.93 31.12
CA TYR A 758 -62.34 10.99 30.07
C TYR A 758 -63.54 10.21 29.55
N LEU A 759 -64.38 9.68 30.45
CA LEU A 759 -65.57 8.93 30.07
C LEU A 759 -66.53 9.80 29.24
N TYR A 760 -66.74 11.06 29.63
CA TYR A 760 -67.53 11.99 28.84
C TYR A 760 -66.88 12.30 27.49
N SER A 761 -65.56 12.35 27.40
CA SER A 761 -64.85 12.57 26.11
C SER A 761 -65.08 11.45 25.09
N ILE A 762 -65.35 10.22 25.55
CA ILE A 762 -65.57 9.04 24.69
C ILE A 762 -67.05 8.67 24.55
N ILE A 763 -67.97 9.41 25.17
CA ILE A 763 -69.41 9.05 25.27
C ILE A 763 -70.07 8.93 23.88
N ASN A 764 -69.68 9.79 22.94
CA ASN A 764 -70.26 9.86 21.58
C ASN A 764 -69.53 8.97 20.57
N LYS A 765 -68.48 8.23 20.98
CA LYS A 765 -67.78 7.28 20.12
C LYS A 765 -68.57 5.97 20.03
N ASN A 766 -68.49 5.29 18.88
CA ASN A 766 -69.18 4.02 18.64
C ASN A 766 -68.27 2.79 18.74
N ASP A 767 -66.95 2.98 18.87
CA ASP A 767 -66.00 1.87 18.94
C ASP A 767 -66.19 1.04 20.22
N PRO A 768 -65.96 -0.29 20.16
CA PRO A 768 -65.89 -1.13 21.35
C PRO A 768 -64.89 -0.57 22.38
N LEU A 769 -65.21 -0.70 23.67
CA LEU A 769 -64.32 -0.23 24.72
C LEU A 769 -63.06 -1.11 24.80
N SER A 770 -61.91 -0.46 24.92
CA SER A 770 -60.65 -1.11 25.32
C SER A 770 -60.75 -1.66 26.75
N GLU A 771 -59.87 -2.60 27.09
CA GLU A 771 -59.85 -3.17 28.44
C GLU A 771 -59.67 -2.09 29.54
N LYS A 772 -58.82 -1.08 29.29
CA LYS A 772 -58.62 0.05 30.22
C LYS A 772 -59.90 0.88 30.38
N GLU A 773 -60.64 1.11 29.30
CA GLU A 773 -61.92 1.83 29.33
C GLU A 773 -63.01 1.02 30.05
N VAL A 774 -63.10 -0.29 29.79
CA VAL A 774 -64.01 -1.20 30.52
C VAL A 774 -63.76 -1.12 32.02
N LYS A 775 -62.49 -1.22 32.44
CA LYS A 775 -62.06 -1.09 33.84
C LYS A 775 -62.52 0.24 34.43
N ARG A 776 -62.30 1.33 33.71
CA ARG A 776 -62.71 2.68 34.15
C ARG A 776 -64.22 2.81 34.30
N VAL A 777 -65.00 2.31 33.35
CA VAL A 777 -66.48 2.32 33.41
C VAL A 777 -66.98 1.55 34.64
N LEU A 778 -66.39 0.39 34.94
CA LEU A 778 -66.78 -0.41 36.11
C LEU A 778 -66.41 0.30 37.43
N LYS A 779 -65.20 0.86 37.52
CA LYS A 779 -64.80 1.70 38.68
C LYS A 779 -65.76 2.88 38.85
N GLN A 780 -66.14 3.54 37.76
CA GLN A 780 -67.10 4.65 37.76
C GLN A 780 -68.48 4.23 38.27
N ALA A 781 -68.98 3.07 37.82
CA ALA A 781 -70.26 2.54 38.28
C ALA A 781 -70.26 2.29 39.79
N VAL A 782 -69.19 1.70 40.33
CA VAL A 782 -69.04 1.51 41.78
C VAL A 782 -68.99 2.84 42.53
N SER A 783 -68.23 3.82 42.04
CA SER A 783 -68.18 5.13 42.67
C SER A 783 -69.56 5.82 42.71
N TYR A 784 -70.34 5.72 41.62
CA TYR A 784 -71.72 6.24 41.61
C TYR A 784 -72.66 5.51 42.56
N ILE A 785 -72.47 4.20 42.74
CA ILE A 785 -73.19 3.45 43.77
C ILE A 785 -72.88 4.04 45.14
N ILE A 786 -71.61 4.11 45.50
CA ILE A 786 -71.15 4.52 46.84
C ILE A 786 -71.52 5.98 47.15
N THR A 787 -71.44 6.86 46.15
CA THR A 787 -71.81 8.29 46.28
C THR A 787 -73.31 8.54 46.09
N GLU A 788 -74.12 7.49 45.99
CA GLU A 788 -75.59 7.52 45.83
C GLU A 788 -76.09 8.33 44.62
N ARG A 789 -75.30 8.41 43.54
CA ARG A 789 -75.61 9.16 42.31
C ARG A 789 -76.38 8.31 41.29
N LYS A 790 -77.65 8.03 41.59
CA LYS A 790 -78.53 7.14 40.81
C LYS A 790 -78.68 7.55 39.33
N ASP A 791 -78.91 8.84 39.07
CA ASP A 791 -79.14 9.34 37.72
C ASP A 791 -77.90 9.18 36.83
N LEU A 792 -76.72 9.51 37.37
CA LEU A 792 -75.44 9.35 36.67
C LEU A 792 -75.10 7.88 36.41
N LEU A 793 -75.43 6.97 37.34
CA LEU A 793 -75.25 5.53 37.12
C LEU A 793 -76.14 5.00 36.00
N ALA A 794 -77.42 5.40 35.97
CA ALA A 794 -78.35 5.00 34.91
C ALA A 794 -77.89 5.50 33.54
N GLU A 795 -77.38 6.74 33.50
CA GLU A 795 -76.80 7.33 32.30
C GLU A 795 -75.52 6.60 31.84
N LEU A 796 -74.58 6.35 32.76
CA LEU A 796 -73.36 5.58 32.50
C LEU A 796 -73.69 4.20 31.90
N TYR A 797 -74.63 3.47 32.50
CA TYR A 797 -75.07 2.17 31.99
C TYR A 797 -75.67 2.29 30.59
N LYS A 798 -76.58 3.24 30.37
CA LYS A 798 -77.22 3.46 29.07
C LYS A 798 -76.19 3.73 27.97
N ASN A 799 -75.19 4.56 28.26
CA ASN A 799 -74.22 5.02 27.26
C ASN A 799 -73.16 3.96 26.93
N PHE A 800 -72.76 3.12 27.91
CA PHE A 800 -71.64 2.19 27.71
C PHE A 800 -72.03 0.72 27.56
N LYS A 801 -73.23 0.28 27.95
CA LYS A 801 -73.62 -1.15 27.90
C LYS A 801 -73.49 -1.80 26.51
N GLY A 802 -73.76 -1.05 25.44
CA GLY A 802 -73.69 -1.57 24.07
C GLY A 802 -72.26 -1.75 23.55
N ARG A 803 -71.30 -1.05 24.15
CA ARG A 803 -69.88 -1.01 23.76
C ARG A 803 -69.01 -1.90 24.65
N MET A 804 -69.58 -2.47 25.71
CA MET A 804 -68.93 -3.49 26.53
C MET A 804 -68.74 -4.79 25.72
N PRO A 805 -67.67 -5.56 25.96
CA PRO A 805 -67.50 -6.88 25.39
C PRO A 805 -68.69 -7.79 25.73
N GLN A 806 -69.45 -8.21 24.71
CA GLN A 806 -70.69 -8.98 24.88
C GLN A 806 -70.41 -10.37 25.49
N ASN A 807 -71.33 -10.88 26.32
CA ASN A 807 -71.23 -12.18 27.01
C ASN A 807 -70.00 -12.35 27.91
N THR A 808 -69.39 -11.25 28.37
CA THR A 808 -68.28 -11.30 29.32
C THR A 808 -68.73 -11.00 30.75
N ALA A 809 -67.93 -11.42 31.73
CA ALA A 809 -68.13 -11.06 33.13
C ALA A 809 -68.26 -9.54 33.33
N TYR A 810 -67.55 -8.72 32.55
CA TYR A 810 -67.61 -7.26 32.59
C TYR A 810 -69.00 -6.71 32.27
N SER A 811 -69.63 -7.20 31.20
CA SER A 811 -70.98 -6.77 30.80
C SER A 811 -72.04 -7.12 31.85
N ASN A 812 -71.92 -8.32 32.44
CA ASN A 812 -72.80 -8.77 33.51
C ASN A 812 -72.62 -7.96 34.79
N VAL A 813 -71.37 -7.64 35.15
CA VAL A 813 -71.07 -6.86 36.35
C VAL A 813 -71.55 -5.43 36.22
N LEU A 814 -71.38 -4.79 35.07
CA LEU A 814 -71.96 -3.46 34.85
C LEU A 814 -73.49 -3.48 35.00
N LYS A 815 -74.16 -4.50 34.47
CA LYS A 815 -75.61 -4.68 34.62
C LYS A 815 -75.99 -4.84 36.10
N ILE A 816 -75.33 -5.73 36.83
CA ILE A 816 -75.56 -5.96 38.27
C ILE A 816 -75.37 -4.67 39.08
N LEU A 817 -74.29 -3.93 38.82
CA LEU A 817 -74.01 -2.66 39.47
C LEU A 817 -75.12 -1.62 39.18
N SER A 818 -75.60 -1.54 37.93
CA SER A 818 -76.69 -0.62 37.58
C SER A 818 -78.02 -0.97 38.26
N GLU A 819 -78.28 -2.25 38.53
CA GLU A 819 -79.51 -2.74 39.17
C GLU A 819 -79.45 -2.62 40.71
N ALA A 820 -78.25 -2.61 41.31
CA ALA A 820 -78.04 -2.61 42.77
C ALA A 820 -78.65 -1.40 43.50
N LEU A 821 -78.72 -0.22 42.85
CA LEU A 821 -79.34 0.99 43.41
C LEU A 821 -80.86 1.08 43.16
N LEU A 822 -81.39 0.26 42.24
CA LEU A 822 -82.81 0.21 41.87
C LEU A 822 -83.62 -0.74 42.79
N THR A 823 -82.97 -1.64 43.52
CA THR A 823 -83.62 -2.71 44.31
C THR A 823 -83.63 -2.52 45.83
N LYS A 824 -83.10 -1.42 46.39
CA LYS A 824 -83.21 -1.12 47.85
C LYS A 824 -84.28 -0.03 48.12
N PRO A 825 -85.49 -0.38 48.58
CA PRO A 825 -86.45 0.57 49.11
C PRO A 825 -86.21 0.82 50.61
N GLY A 826 -85.78 2.03 50.97
CA GLY A 826 -85.77 2.54 52.36
C GLY A 826 -84.38 2.68 53.01
N SER A 827 -84.10 3.89 53.53
CA SER A 827 -83.01 4.32 54.46
C SER A 827 -81.75 3.45 54.44
N GLY A 828 -80.74 3.72 53.62
CA GLY A 828 -79.98 4.98 53.59
C GLY A 828 -78.62 4.68 54.23
N ILE A 829 -77.55 4.83 53.47
CA ILE A 829 -76.16 4.42 53.75
C ILE A 829 -75.83 3.00 53.27
N ILE A 830 -75.07 2.93 52.18
CA ILE A 830 -74.29 1.74 51.81
C ILE A 830 -73.23 1.54 52.90
N GLY A 831 -73.32 0.42 53.63
CA GLY A 831 -72.39 0.11 54.70
C GLY A 831 -70.98 -0.20 54.18
N ALA A 832 -69.96 -0.04 55.01
CA ALA A 832 -68.56 -0.28 54.65
C ALA A 832 -68.31 -1.67 54.03
N GLN A 833 -69.07 -2.69 54.45
CA GLN A 833 -68.97 -4.05 53.89
C GLN A 833 -69.49 -4.13 52.45
N ASP A 834 -70.59 -3.44 52.12
CA ASP A 834 -71.13 -3.36 50.76
C ASP A 834 -70.13 -2.64 49.85
N ILE A 835 -69.54 -1.54 50.33
CA ILE A 835 -68.48 -0.79 49.63
C ILE A 835 -67.27 -1.69 49.31
N ALA A 836 -66.78 -2.41 50.32
CA ALA A 836 -65.66 -3.33 50.18
C ALA A 836 -65.98 -4.45 49.17
N ASN A 837 -67.21 -5.00 49.21
CA ASN A 837 -67.65 -6.03 48.27
C ASN A 837 -67.70 -5.50 46.83
N TYR A 838 -68.27 -4.32 46.58
CA TYR A 838 -68.32 -3.74 45.24
C TYR A 838 -66.94 -3.40 44.67
N LYS A 839 -66.05 -2.82 45.49
CA LYS A 839 -64.65 -2.58 45.10
C LYS A 839 -63.94 -3.89 44.77
N ALA A 840 -64.07 -4.91 45.64
CA ALA A 840 -63.43 -6.21 45.45
C ALA A 840 -63.94 -6.93 44.20
N ILE A 841 -65.24 -6.84 43.87
CA ILE A 841 -65.78 -7.39 42.64
C ILE A 841 -65.06 -6.79 41.43
N VAL A 842 -64.95 -5.46 41.37
CA VAL A 842 -64.27 -4.79 40.27
C VAL A 842 -62.78 -5.12 40.29
N ASP A 843 -62.07 -4.93 41.39
CA ASP A 843 -60.62 -5.19 41.47
C ASP A 843 -60.26 -6.64 41.06
N ASN A 844 -61.07 -7.64 41.43
CA ASN A 844 -60.83 -9.05 41.08
C ASN A 844 -61.14 -9.38 39.61
N LEU A 845 -62.11 -8.70 39.00
CA LEU A 845 -62.39 -8.82 37.55
C LEU A 845 -61.35 -8.08 36.71
N VAL A 846 -60.66 -7.11 37.33
CA VAL A 846 -59.79 -6.13 36.69
C VAL A 846 -58.31 -6.47 36.86
N GLN A 847 -57.96 -7.45 37.69
CA GLN A 847 -56.59 -7.93 37.79
C GLN A 847 -56.07 -8.40 36.42
N PRO A 848 -54.84 -8.00 36.03
CA PRO A 848 -54.22 -8.54 34.84
C PRO A 848 -54.08 -10.05 34.99
N SER A 849 -54.23 -10.78 33.89
CA SER A 849 -54.11 -12.24 33.76
C SER A 849 -52.69 -12.79 34.04
N GLY A 850 -51.97 -12.21 35.02
CA GLY A 850 -50.66 -12.64 35.52
C GLY A 850 -50.65 -13.08 36.99
N THR A 851 -51.76 -12.92 37.73
CA THR A 851 -51.90 -13.38 39.12
C THR A 851 -52.94 -14.50 39.24
N VAL A 852 -52.69 -15.60 38.56
CA VAL A 852 -53.19 -16.92 39.00
C VAL A 852 -52.02 -17.91 38.88
N LYS A 853 -51.41 -18.21 40.03
CA LYS A 853 -50.77 -19.50 40.26
C LYS A 853 -51.72 -20.34 41.09
#